data_AF-A0A0R3SQE1-F1
#
_entry.id   AF-A0A0R3SQE1-F1
#
_cell.length_a   1.000
_cell.length_b   1.000
_cell.length_c   1.000
_cell.angle_alpha   90.00
_cell.angle_beta   90.00
_cell.angle_gamma   90.00
#
_symmetry.space_group_name_H-M   'P 1'
#
loop_
_entity.id
_entity.type
_entity.pdbx_description
1 polymer ?
#
loop_
_entity_poly.entity_id
_entity_poly.type
_entity_poly.pdbx_seq_one_letter_code
_entity_poly.pdbx_strand_id
1 'polypeptide(L)'
;MSGNYRRFFPKIFSFIRENLNRNDFKFNKLNMLPKWGSFVKDSKHLVTIKSAYSRLGSTLNSDIDFSIGKFTSIYDRISGRDSVTKAHGDLLQAEQDFVARQLTRRTLQQSLFDIQKKRSEVNKKVKVTSIADDSYLPLITKEHELAREEARLSREHCEADLREKAAYDNFTSLMRYLHAEERNYDQRMRIWAIIGSVIVGIFSFFVTWLRYRTPQIADLSDFLDRLEEIGSAQEDIKSQIAKQNENLGIQQVNASQVLEKLTKVESIQRECISIHIGQGGCQIGNACWELYCLEHGIQPDGQMPSDKCIGGGDDSFETFFSETGAGKHVPRAIFVDLEPTVVDEVRTGTYRQLFHPDQLITGKEDAANNYARGHYTVGKEMVDLVLDRTRKLADQCTGLQSFLIFHSYGGGTGSGFTSLLMERLSVDYGKKSKLEYSIYPAPQISTAVVEPYNAILCTHSTIEHSDCSFTFDNEACYDICRRNLDIERPTYTNLNRIIAQVCSSLTSSLRFDGALNVDMTEFQTNLVPYPRIHFPLVTYAPTVSAEKAYHEQLTVPELTNACFEPANQMVKCDPRHGKYMACCLLYRGDVAPKEINASIASIKSKRTIQFVDWCPTGFKVGINYQPPTVVPGGDLAKVQRALCMISNTTAIAEAWARLDHKFDLMYAKRSFVHWYVGEGMEEGEFAEAREDLAALEKDYEEVGHDSIEGEGEEEEEY
;
A
#
# COMPACT_ATOMS: atom_id res chain seq x y z
N MET A 1 0.50 -57.66 17.58
CA MET A 1 1.51 -58.33 18.42
C MET A 1 2.33 -57.25 19.11
N SER A 2 2.01 -56.95 20.38
CA SER A 2 2.87 -57.21 21.55
C SER A 2 4.29 -56.64 21.37
N GLY A 3 4.76 -55.65 22.13
CA GLY A 3 4.58 -55.42 23.55
C GLY A 3 5.99 -55.20 24.10
N ASN A 4 6.42 -53.95 24.26
CA ASN A 4 7.69 -53.60 24.94
C ASN A 4 7.84 -52.11 25.31
N TYR A 5 6.76 -51.40 25.64
CA TYR A 5 6.84 -49.99 26.09
C TYR A 5 6.43 -49.76 27.57
N ARG A 6 6.15 -50.84 28.33
CA ARG A 6 5.65 -50.75 29.71
C ARG A 6 6.70 -50.70 30.83
N ARG A 7 8.00 -50.68 30.53
CA ARG A 7 9.07 -50.69 31.56
C ARG A 7 9.95 -49.44 31.63
N PHE A 8 9.83 -48.49 30.69
CA PHE A 8 10.72 -47.32 30.62
C PHE A 8 10.18 -46.10 31.40
N PHE A 9 8.87 -45.87 31.33
CA PHE A 9 8.20 -44.73 31.98
C PHE A 9 8.28 -44.66 33.52
N PRO A 10 8.28 -45.77 34.29
CA PRO A 10 8.29 -45.68 35.76
C PRO A 10 9.61 -45.18 36.37
N LYS A 11 10.76 -45.39 35.71
CA LYS A 11 12.09 -45.00 36.24
C LYS A 11 12.43 -43.53 36.01
N ILE A 12 11.88 -42.92 34.95
CA ILE A 12 12.02 -41.49 34.68
C ILE A 12 11.14 -40.70 35.65
N PHE A 13 9.94 -41.20 35.96
CA PHE A 13 9.05 -40.59 36.93
C PHE A 13 9.60 -40.58 38.35
N SER A 14 10.33 -41.61 38.78
CA SER A 14 10.95 -41.62 40.12
C SER A 14 12.10 -40.61 40.25
N PHE A 15 12.88 -40.41 39.18
CA PHE A 15 14.03 -39.49 39.16
C PHE A 15 13.62 -38.00 39.12
N ILE A 16 12.52 -37.70 38.43
CA ILE A 16 11.95 -36.34 38.37
C ILE A 16 11.26 -35.98 39.70
N ARG A 17 10.62 -36.96 40.35
CA ARG A 17 9.94 -36.78 41.64
C ARG A 17 10.88 -36.42 42.79
N GLU A 18 12.14 -36.88 42.74
CA GLU A 18 13.14 -36.59 43.78
C GLU A 18 13.75 -35.18 43.65
N ASN A 19 13.78 -34.61 42.45
CA ASN A 19 14.41 -33.30 42.18
C ASN A 19 13.44 -32.11 42.19
N LEU A 20 12.13 -32.35 42.26
CA LEU A 20 11.10 -31.30 42.39
C LEU A 20 10.92 -30.77 43.83
N ASN A 21 11.53 -31.41 44.84
CA ASN A 21 11.34 -31.08 46.27
C ASN A 21 12.26 -29.96 46.82
N ARG A 22 12.86 -29.12 45.97
CA ARG A 22 13.54 -27.89 46.42
C ARG A 22 13.06 -26.69 45.61
N ASN A 23 12.07 -26.01 46.19
CA ASN A 23 11.61 -24.69 45.77
C ASN A 23 12.76 -23.69 45.82
N ASP A 24 13.01 -22.99 44.72
CA ASP A 24 13.11 -21.52 44.65
C ASP A 24 13.63 -21.11 43.26
N PHE A 25 12.85 -20.33 42.51
CA PHE A 25 13.22 -18.94 42.15
C PHE A 25 12.29 -18.33 41.10
N LYS A 26 11.99 -17.05 41.34
CA LYS A 26 11.22 -16.13 40.50
C LYS A 26 12.04 -15.64 39.30
N PHE A 27 11.36 -15.44 38.18
CA PHE A 27 11.86 -14.71 37.01
C PHE A 27 12.14 -13.24 37.36
N ASN A 28 13.35 -12.74 37.06
CA ASN A 28 13.50 -11.63 36.11
C ASN A 28 14.94 -11.11 35.93
N LYS A 29 15.19 -10.67 34.69
CA LYS A 29 16.17 -9.72 34.14
C LYS A 29 17.53 -10.21 33.64
N LEU A 30 17.74 -9.80 32.39
CA LEU A 30 18.87 -9.91 31.49
C LEU A 30 20.07 -9.08 31.98
N ASN A 31 21.28 -9.60 31.69
CA ASN A 31 22.59 -8.92 31.62
C ASN A 31 23.21 -8.37 32.92
N MET A 32 24.19 -9.11 33.47
CA MET A 32 25.50 -8.60 33.97
C MET A 32 26.41 -9.78 34.41
N LEU A 33 27.12 -10.39 33.45
CA LEU A 33 28.49 -10.87 33.68
C LEU A 33 29.35 -9.63 33.99
N PRO A 34 30.32 -9.55 34.92
CA PRO A 34 30.95 -10.56 35.77
C PRO A 34 31.31 -10.06 37.21
N LYS A 35 30.70 -10.56 38.29
CA LYS A 35 31.12 -10.19 39.67
C LYS A 35 31.04 -11.28 40.75
N TRP A 36 30.94 -12.55 40.38
CA TRP A 36 30.79 -13.64 41.37
C TRP A 36 31.91 -14.70 41.36
N GLY A 37 33.09 -14.33 40.85
CA GLY A 37 34.28 -15.20 40.84
C GLY A 37 34.95 -15.44 42.21
N SER A 38 34.48 -14.81 43.30
CA SER A 38 35.16 -14.89 44.60
C SER A 38 34.39 -15.61 45.71
N PHE A 39 33.15 -16.07 45.49
CA PHE A 39 32.33 -16.64 46.58
C PHE A 39 32.12 -18.17 46.52
N VAL A 40 32.66 -18.86 45.52
CA VAL A 40 32.51 -20.33 45.36
C VAL A 40 33.86 -21.03 45.51
N LYS A 41 34.56 -20.77 46.62
CA LYS A 41 35.86 -21.42 46.89
C LYS A 41 35.83 -22.52 47.96
N ASP A 42 34.72 -22.75 48.66
CA ASP A 42 34.70 -23.79 49.68
C ASP A 42 33.37 -24.56 49.72
N SER A 43 33.28 -25.67 49.01
CA SER A 43 32.61 -26.88 49.52
C SER A 43 32.88 -28.12 48.65
N LYS A 44 33.23 -29.20 49.36
CA LYS A 44 33.86 -30.46 48.91
C LYS A 44 33.00 -31.40 48.03
N HIS A 45 31.92 -30.95 47.38
CA HIS A 45 31.02 -31.83 46.63
C HIS A 45 31.26 -31.90 45.12
N LEU A 46 32.18 -31.09 44.57
CA LEU A 46 32.37 -30.92 43.13
C LEU A 46 33.53 -31.73 42.50
N VAL A 47 34.24 -32.56 43.27
CA VAL A 47 35.34 -33.40 42.75
C VAL A 47 34.83 -34.79 42.31
N THR A 48 33.77 -35.31 42.94
CA THR A 48 33.21 -36.63 42.62
C THR A 48 32.26 -36.61 41.40
N ILE A 49 31.60 -35.47 41.14
CA ILE A 49 30.70 -35.30 39.99
C ILE A 49 31.50 -35.17 38.68
N LYS A 50 32.72 -34.64 38.73
CA LYS A 50 33.55 -34.40 37.55
C LYS A 50 34.13 -35.68 36.92
N SER A 51 34.31 -36.76 37.71
CA SER A 51 34.83 -38.05 37.19
C SER A 51 33.73 -38.97 36.63
N ALA A 52 32.48 -38.79 37.05
CA ALA A 52 31.34 -39.57 36.55
C ALA A 52 30.74 -39.00 35.25
N TYR A 53 30.86 -37.70 35.00
CA TYR A 53 30.28 -37.04 33.82
C TYR A 53 31.09 -37.26 32.52
N SER A 54 32.38 -37.58 32.59
CA SER A 54 33.22 -37.73 31.40
C SER A 54 33.09 -39.08 30.69
N ARG A 55 32.53 -40.11 31.34
CA ARG A 55 32.33 -41.45 30.74
C ARG A 55 30.92 -41.71 30.20
N LEU A 56 29.94 -40.89 30.56
CA LEU A 56 28.55 -41.04 30.06
C LEU A 56 28.26 -40.19 28.81
N GLY A 57 29.07 -39.17 28.53
CA GLY A 57 28.82 -38.20 27.45
C GLY A 57 29.22 -38.66 26.04
N SER A 58 30.10 -39.64 25.89
CA SER A 58 30.63 -40.00 24.55
C SER A 58 29.73 -40.95 23.76
N THR A 59 28.97 -41.82 24.42
CA THR A 59 28.06 -42.79 23.76
C THR A 59 26.65 -42.23 23.56
N LEU A 60 26.23 -41.26 24.38
CA LEU A 60 24.92 -40.60 24.26
C LEU A 60 24.90 -39.52 23.17
N ASN A 61 26.01 -38.81 22.95
CA ASN A 61 26.06 -37.79 21.90
C ASN A 61 26.01 -38.37 20.48
N SER A 62 26.62 -39.54 20.22
CA SER A 62 26.62 -40.11 18.86
C SER A 62 25.23 -40.59 18.41
N ASP A 63 24.44 -41.18 19.32
CA ASP A 63 23.10 -41.69 18.99
C ASP A 63 22.05 -40.57 18.93
N ILE A 64 22.25 -39.49 19.70
CA ILE A 64 21.44 -38.27 19.67
C ILE A 64 21.76 -37.47 18.40
N ASP A 65 23.03 -37.27 18.03
CA ASP A 65 23.40 -36.54 16.82
C ASP A 65 23.01 -37.31 15.55
N PHE A 66 23.09 -38.65 15.55
CA PHE A 66 22.59 -39.48 14.44
C PHE A 66 21.05 -39.42 14.32
N SER A 67 20.33 -39.42 15.44
CA SER A 67 18.87 -39.31 15.44
C SER A 67 18.39 -37.91 15.07
N ILE A 68 19.08 -36.85 15.53
CA ILE A 68 18.82 -35.47 15.14
C ILE A 68 19.12 -35.28 13.65
N GLY A 69 20.25 -35.76 13.14
CA GLY A 69 20.58 -35.69 11.71
C GLY A 69 19.54 -36.40 10.82
N LYS A 70 19.03 -37.55 11.27
CA LYS A 70 17.95 -38.28 10.58
C LYS A 70 16.62 -37.53 10.64
N PHE A 71 16.32 -36.87 11.76
CA PHE A 71 15.10 -36.07 11.92
C PHE A 71 15.16 -34.77 11.11
N THR A 72 16.31 -34.10 11.08
CA THR A 72 16.57 -32.91 10.26
C THR A 72 16.47 -33.26 8.77
N SER A 73 17.06 -34.37 8.31
CA SER A 73 16.92 -34.81 6.92
C SER A 73 15.47 -35.14 6.53
N ILE A 74 14.69 -35.74 7.44
CA ILE A 74 13.27 -35.99 7.22
C ILE A 74 12.49 -34.66 7.19
N TYR A 75 12.82 -33.73 8.08
CA TYR A 75 12.22 -32.40 8.13
C TYR A 75 12.53 -31.56 6.90
N ASP A 76 13.76 -31.56 6.40
CA ASP A 76 14.19 -30.84 5.20
C ASP A 76 13.52 -31.40 3.94
N ARG A 77 13.37 -32.72 3.86
CA ARG A 77 12.66 -33.41 2.78
C ARG A 77 11.15 -33.15 2.80
N ILE A 78 10.54 -33.09 3.98
CA ILE A 78 9.10 -32.84 4.14
C ILE A 78 8.75 -31.36 3.98
N SER A 79 9.61 -30.47 4.45
CA SER A 79 9.43 -29.02 4.32
C SER A 79 9.64 -28.53 2.88
N GLY A 80 10.41 -29.26 2.06
CA GLY A 80 10.75 -28.86 0.69
C GLY A 80 11.98 -27.94 0.63
N ARG A 81 12.77 -27.86 1.71
CA ARG A 81 13.98 -27.03 1.75
C ARG A 81 15.06 -27.53 0.78
N ASP A 82 15.15 -28.84 0.59
CA ASP A 82 16.10 -29.48 -0.33
C ASP A 82 15.81 -29.13 -1.80
N SER A 83 14.53 -29.05 -2.19
CA SER A 83 14.15 -28.70 -3.57
C SER A 83 14.45 -27.23 -3.89
N VAL A 84 14.19 -26.33 -2.93
CA VAL A 84 14.56 -24.91 -3.04
C VAL A 84 16.08 -24.74 -3.13
N THR A 85 16.83 -25.43 -2.27
CA THR A 85 18.30 -25.36 -2.26
C THR A 85 18.91 -25.86 -3.58
N LYS A 86 18.34 -26.93 -4.13
CA LYS A 86 18.74 -27.45 -5.45
C LYS A 86 18.43 -26.44 -6.57
N ALA A 87 17.22 -25.89 -6.60
CA ALA A 87 16.82 -24.89 -7.58
C ALA A 87 17.71 -23.63 -7.54
N HIS A 88 18.14 -23.22 -6.34
CA HIS A 88 19.08 -22.11 -6.16
C HIS A 88 20.47 -22.44 -6.73
N GLY A 89 20.94 -23.67 -6.56
CA GLY A 89 22.19 -24.16 -7.16
C GLY A 89 22.14 -24.18 -8.70
N ASP A 90 21.03 -24.66 -9.27
CA ASP A 90 20.82 -24.70 -10.71
C ASP A 90 20.76 -23.27 -11.31
N LEU A 91 20.12 -22.32 -10.60
CA LEU A 91 20.06 -20.92 -11.00
C LEU A 91 21.45 -20.27 -10.99
N LEU A 92 22.25 -20.50 -9.94
CA LEU A 92 23.60 -19.95 -9.83
C LEU A 92 24.50 -20.44 -10.98
N GLN A 93 24.36 -21.70 -11.39
CA GLN A 93 25.09 -22.25 -12.53
C GLN A 93 24.66 -21.59 -13.85
N ALA A 94 23.34 -21.37 -14.04
CA ALA A 94 22.82 -20.69 -15.22
C ALA A 94 23.23 -19.21 -15.28
N GLU A 95 23.30 -18.53 -14.13
CA GLU A 95 23.80 -17.15 -14.02
C GLU A 95 25.25 -17.05 -14.46
N GLN A 96 26.13 -17.93 -13.95
CA GLN A 96 27.55 -17.96 -14.34
C GLN A 96 27.72 -18.21 -15.84
N ASP A 97 26.92 -19.09 -16.41
CA ASP A 97 26.93 -19.42 -17.84
C ASP A 97 26.43 -18.25 -18.71
N PHE A 98 25.39 -17.53 -18.26
CA PHE A 98 24.91 -16.32 -18.91
C PHE A 98 25.98 -15.21 -18.89
N VAL A 99 26.58 -14.93 -17.73
CA VAL A 99 27.64 -13.92 -17.58
C VAL A 99 28.84 -14.23 -18.48
N ALA A 100 29.23 -15.51 -18.58
CA ALA A 100 30.32 -15.94 -19.46
C ALA A 100 30.02 -15.69 -20.95
N ARG A 101 28.78 -15.97 -21.40
CA ARG A 101 28.36 -15.70 -22.78
C ARG A 101 28.24 -14.21 -23.08
N GLN A 102 27.74 -13.43 -22.12
CA GLN A 102 27.67 -11.97 -22.23
C GLN A 102 29.06 -11.34 -22.37
N LEU A 103 30.04 -11.83 -21.63
CA LEU A 103 31.44 -11.39 -21.76
C LEU A 103 31.98 -11.70 -23.16
N THR A 104 31.70 -12.90 -23.69
CA THR A 104 32.11 -13.33 -25.03
C THR A 104 31.49 -12.46 -26.13
N ARG A 105 30.21 -12.09 -26.01
CA ARG A 105 29.57 -11.18 -26.97
C ARG A 105 30.22 -9.80 -26.94
N ARG A 106 30.51 -9.25 -25.75
CA ARG A 106 31.14 -7.92 -25.60
C ARG A 106 32.55 -7.88 -26.21
N THR A 107 33.35 -8.94 -26.05
CA THR A 107 34.70 -9.01 -26.66
C THR A 107 34.62 -9.10 -28.19
N LEU A 108 33.66 -9.86 -28.73
CA LEU A 108 33.40 -9.92 -30.18
C LEU A 108 32.90 -8.58 -30.72
N GLN A 109 32.01 -7.89 -30.01
CA GLN A 109 31.51 -6.57 -30.39
C GLN A 109 32.64 -5.53 -30.43
N GLN A 110 33.54 -5.55 -29.46
CA GLN A 110 34.69 -4.64 -29.41
C GLN A 110 35.68 -4.93 -30.55
N SER A 111 35.98 -6.20 -30.82
CA SER A 111 36.87 -6.55 -31.94
C SER A 111 36.27 -6.22 -33.32
N LEU A 112 34.96 -6.35 -33.48
CA LEU A 112 34.23 -5.94 -34.68
C LEU A 112 34.30 -4.41 -34.88
N PHE A 113 34.11 -3.64 -33.82
CA PHE A 113 34.24 -2.18 -33.86
C PHE A 113 35.67 -1.74 -34.27
N ASP A 114 36.70 -2.38 -33.71
CA ASP A 114 38.10 -2.08 -34.05
C ASP A 114 38.43 -2.37 -35.52
N ILE A 115 37.90 -3.47 -36.07
CA ILE A 115 38.06 -3.82 -37.50
C ILE A 115 37.31 -2.84 -38.39
N GLN A 116 36.08 -2.45 -38.03
CA GLN A 116 35.31 -1.45 -38.77
C GLN A 116 36.02 -0.09 -38.82
N LYS A 117 36.61 0.33 -37.69
CA LYS A 117 37.41 1.55 -37.63
C LYS A 117 38.63 1.47 -38.55
N LYS A 118 39.39 0.38 -38.50
CA LYS A 118 40.55 0.14 -39.39
C LYS A 118 40.15 0.14 -40.86
N ARG A 119 39.03 -0.49 -41.21
CA ARG A 119 38.50 -0.51 -42.58
C ARG A 119 38.13 0.89 -43.07
N SER A 120 37.44 1.68 -42.24
CA SER A 120 37.10 3.07 -42.55
C SER A 120 38.35 3.93 -42.81
N GLU A 121 39.41 3.77 -42.01
CA GLU A 121 40.67 4.47 -42.21
C GLU A 121 41.37 4.08 -43.51
N VAL A 122 41.37 2.79 -43.88
CA VAL A 122 41.93 2.31 -45.15
C VAL A 122 41.10 2.80 -46.34
N ASN A 123 39.77 2.75 -46.25
CA ASN A 123 38.86 3.22 -47.31
C ASN A 123 39.03 4.73 -47.57
N LYS A 124 39.21 5.54 -46.52
CA LYS A 124 39.57 6.97 -46.66
C LYS A 124 40.86 7.17 -47.44
N LYS A 125 41.89 6.32 -47.22
CA LYS A 125 43.15 6.38 -47.97
C LYS A 125 42.96 5.96 -49.43
N VAL A 126 42.23 4.88 -49.68
CA VAL A 126 41.91 4.39 -51.03
C VAL A 126 41.20 5.46 -51.88
N LYS A 127 40.27 6.23 -51.29
CA LYS A 127 39.54 7.31 -52.00
C LYS A 127 40.42 8.50 -52.42
N VAL A 128 41.55 8.71 -51.74
CA VAL A 128 42.44 9.85 -51.99
C VAL A 128 43.59 9.46 -52.94
N THR A 129 43.97 8.18 -52.96
CA THR A 129 45.03 7.67 -53.83
C THR A 129 44.53 7.50 -55.28
N SER A 130 45.30 7.99 -56.25
CA SER A 130 45.01 7.80 -57.67
C SER A 130 45.25 6.36 -58.10
N ILE A 131 44.45 5.86 -59.06
CA ILE A 131 44.54 4.48 -59.58
C ILE A 131 45.91 4.18 -60.22
N ALA A 132 46.61 5.21 -60.71
CA ALA A 132 47.92 5.07 -61.36
C ALA A 132 49.11 5.02 -60.38
N ASP A 133 48.85 5.16 -59.08
CA ASP A 133 49.86 5.18 -58.03
C ASP A 133 50.18 3.74 -57.56
N ASP A 134 51.46 3.37 -57.45
CA ASP A 134 51.91 2.02 -57.07
C ASP A 134 51.36 1.57 -55.69
N SER A 135 50.98 2.55 -54.85
CA SER A 135 50.39 2.34 -53.53
C SER A 135 48.91 1.94 -53.53
N TYR A 136 48.20 2.09 -54.66
CA TYR A 136 46.75 1.82 -54.78
C TYR A 136 46.40 0.34 -54.65
N LEU A 137 47.16 -0.54 -55.34
CA LEU A 137 46.89 -1.97 -55.36
C LEU A 137 47.04 -2.63 -53.96
N PRO A 138 48.12 -2.38 -53.19
CA PRO A 138 48.23 -2.89 -51.81
C PRO A 138 47.14 -2.39 -50.86
N LEU A 139 46.67 -1.14 -51.02
CA LEU A 139 45.61 -0.57 -50.18
C LEU A 139 44.25 -1.24 -50.43
N ILE A 140 43.92 -1.54 -51.69
CA ILE A 140 42.70 -2.30 -52.04
C ILE A 140 42.77 -3.74 -51.54
N THR A 141 43.92 -4.41 -51.67
CA THR A 141 44.09 -5.78 -51.14
C THR A 141 43.86 -5.80 -49.63
N LYS A 142 44.40 -4.81 -48.92
CA LYS A 142 44.23 -4.66 -47.47
C LYS A 142 42.79 -4.31 -47.06
N GLU A 143 42.09 -3.47 -47.84
CA GLU A 143 40.66 -3.21 -47.61
C GLU A 143 39.83 -4.49 -47.78
N HIS A 144 40.13 -5.29 -48.80
CA HIS A 144 39.40 -6.52 -49.07
C HIS A 144 39.65 -7.59 -47.99
N GLU A 145 40.87 -7.69 -47.46
CA GLU A 145 41.21 -8.54 -46.31
C GLU A 145 40.43 -8.14 -45.06
N LEU A 146 40.42 -6.85 -44.72
CA LEU A 146 39.66 -6.33 -43.57
C LEU A 146 38.15 -6.56 -43.75
N ALA A 147 37.61 -6.45 -44.96
CA ALA A 147 36.21 -6.74 -45.25
C ALA A 147 35.85 -8.23 -45.06
N ARG A 148 36.77 -9.16 -45.38
CA ARG A 148 36.56 -10.59 -45.10
C ARG A 148 36.59 -10.88 -43.61
N GLU A 149 37.48 -10.24 -42.88
CA GLU A 149 37.61 -10.39 -41.43
C GLU A 149 36.38 -9.82 -40.70
N GLU A 150 35.87 -8.66 -41.13
CA GLU A 150 34.60 -8.09 -40.66
C GLU A 150 33.43 -9.06 -40.88
N ALA A 151 33.30 -9.64 -42.07
CA ALA A 151 32.25 -10.60 -42.39
C ALA A 151 32.35 -11.92 -41.61
N ARG A 152 33.56 -12.29 -41.13
CA ARG A 152 33.76 -13.44 -40.24
C ARG A 152 33.33 -13.08 -38.81
N LEU A 153 33.85 -11.99 -38.26
CA LEU A 153 33.53 -11.53 -36.90
C LEU A 153 32.05 -11.19 -36.74
N SER A 154 31.39 -10.64 -37.77
CA SER A 154 29.96 -10.35 -37.74
C SER A 154 29.11 -11.63 -37.65
N ARG A 155 29.55 -12.73 -38.28
CA ARG A 155 28.88 -14.04 -38.16
C ARG A 155 29.09 -14.64 -36.76
N GLU A 156 30.31 -14.60 -36.25
CA GLU A 156 30.64 -15.06 -34.88
C GLU A 156 29.88 -14.25 -33.82
N HIS A 157 29.75 -12.93 -33.99
CA HIS A 157 28.95 -12.08 -33.10
C HIS A 157 27.47 -12.43 -33.15
N CYS A 158 26.89 -12.64 -34.34
CA CYS A 158 25.50 -13.05 -34.49
C CYS A 158 25.22 -14.41 -33.80
N GLU A 159 26.14 -15.37 -33.95
CA GLU A 159 26.04 -16.66 -33.29
C GLU A 159 26.19 -16.56 -31.75
N ALA A 160 27.07 -15.67 -31.27
CA ALA A 160 27.21 -15.38 -29.84
C ALA A 160 25.95 -14.71 -29.26
N ASP A 161 25.30 -13.81 -30.01
CA ASP A 161 24.05 -13.15 -29.61
C ASP A 161 22.89 -14.15 -29.47
N LEU A 162 22.78 -15.11 -30.40
CA LEU A 162 21.81 -16.20 -30.29
C LEU A 162 22.07 -17.10 -29.07
N ARG A 163 23.34 -17.40 -28.78
CA ARG A 163 23.72 -18.19 -27.60
C ARG A 163 23.46 -17.44 -26.29
N GLU A 164 23.66 -16.12 -26.25
CA GLU A 164 23.30 -15.28 -25.09
C GLU A 164 21.79 -15.29 -24.84
N LYS A 165 20.98 -15.12 -25.89
CA LYS A 165 19.51 -15.19 -25.80
C LYS A 165 19.03 -16.54 -25.26
N ALA A 166 19.54 -17.64 -25.79
CA ALA A 166 19.20 -18.98 -25.29
C ALA A 166 19.59 -19.20 -23.82
N ALA A 167 20.72 -18.62 -23.38
CA ALA A 167 21.16 -18.67 -21.99
C ALA A 167 20.27 -17.84 -21.06
N TYR A 168 19.86 -16.66 -21.53
CA TYR A 168 18.93 -15.78 -20.82
C TYR A 168 17.55 -16.40 -20.66
N ASP A 169 17.04 -17.05 -21.70
CA ASP A 169 15.75 -17.76 -21.65
C ASP A 169 15.80 -18.91 -20.63
N ASN A 170 16.89 -19.67 -20.60
CA ASN A 170 17.11 -20.74 -19.63
C ASN A 170 17.20 -20.20 -18.19
N PHE A 171 17.96 -19.12 -17.98
CA PHE A 171 18.07 -18.44 -16.68
C PHE A 171 16.70 -17.94 -16.19
N THR A 172 15.93 -17.29 -17.07
CA THR A 172 14.61 -16.76 -16.75
C THR A 172 13.60 -17.87 -16.43
N SER A 173 13.68 -18.99 -17.15
CA SER A 173 12.88 -20.19 -16.87
C SER A 173 13.18 -20.76 -15.48
N LEU A 174 14.47 -20.90 -15.12
CA LEU A 174 14.90 -21.38 -13.81
C LEU A 174 14.53 -20.41 -12.68
N MET A 175 14.56 -19.09 -12.93
CA MET A 175 14.13 -18.09 -11.95
C MET A 175 12.62 -18.20 -11.67
N ARG A 176 11.79 -18.38 -12.71
CA ARG A 176 10.35 -18.62 -12.55
C ARG A 176 10.08 -19.91 -11.77
N TYR A 177 10.85 -20.97 -12.05
CA TYR A 177 10.76 -22.23 -11.33
C TYR A 177 11.13 -22.07 -9.85
N LEU A 178 12.22 -21.35 -9.53
CA LEU A 178 12.63 -21.06 -8.15
C LEU A 178 11.53 -20.30 -7.40
N HIS A 179 10.97 -19.23 -7.97
CA HIS A 179 9.90 -18.46 -7.33
C HIS A 179 8.59 -19.27 -7.17
N ALA A 180 8.32 -20.24 -8.04
CA ALA A 180 7.22 -21.18 -7.83
C ALA A 180 7.51 -22.10 -6.63
N GLU A 181 8.74 -22.60 -6.50
CA GLU A 181 9.14 -23.50 -5.42
C GLU A 181 9.22 -22.79 -4.05
N GLU A 182 9.65 -21.52 -4.01
CA GLU A 182 9.62 -20.68 -2.79
C GLU A 182 8.19 -20.43 -2.31
N ARG A 183 7.25 -20.12 -3.21
CA ARG A 183 5.84 -19.97 -2.86
C ARG A 183 5.24 -21.27 -2.32
N ASN A 184 5.60 -22.41 -2.91
CA ASN A 184 5.18 -23.73 -2.43
C ASN A 184 5.77 -24.05 -1.05
N TYR A 185 7.03 -23.69 -0.81
CA TYR A 185 7.71 -23.84 0.48
C TYR A 185 7.03 -23.00 1.57
N ASP A 186 6.73 -21.73 1.30
CA ASP A 186 6.06 -20.83 2.25
C ASP A 186 4.65 -21.33 2.60
N GLN A 187 3.89 -21.83 1.62
CA GLN A 187 2.59 -22.43 1.86
C GLN A 187 2.70 -23.67 2.76
N ARG A 188 3.66 -24.56 2.50
CA ARG A 188 3.93 -25.73 3.35
C ARG A 188 4.35 -25.32 4.76
N MET A 189 5.20 -24.31 4.90
CA MET A 189 5.64 -23.80 6.20
C MET A 189 4.50 -23.19 7.02
N ARG A 190 3.56 -22.48 6.40
CA ARG A 190 2.34 -22.00 7.10
C ARG A 190 1.51 -23.16 7.63
N ILE A 191 1.31 -24.22 6.84
CA ILE A 191 0.59 -25.43 7.28
C ILE A 191 1.34 -26.12 8.43
N TRP A 192 2.67 -26.25 8.33
CA TRP A 192 3.50 -26.85 9.38
C TRP A 192 3.56 -26.00 10.66
N ALA A 193 3.51 -24.68 10.57
CA ALA A 193 3.41 -23.79 11.73
C ALA A 193 2.08 -23.98 12.47
N ILE A 194 0.97 -24.14 11.72
CA ILE A 194 -0.34 -24.45 12.28
C ILE A 194 -0.31 -25.83 12.96
N ILE A 195 0.18 -26.87 12.28
CA ILE A 195 0.32 -28.22 12.86
C ILE A 195 1.22 -28.19 14.10
N GLY A 196 2.34 -27.46 14.04
CA GLY A 196 3.26 -27.26 15.15
C GLY A 196 2.58 -26.59 16.35
N SER A 197 1.79 -25.55 16.12
CA SER A 197 1.01 -24.87 17.18
C SER A 197 -0.02 -25.80 17.83
N VAL A 198 -0.67 -26.66 17.04
CA VAL A 198 -1.62 -27.66 17.53
C VAL A 198 -0.90 -28.74 18.36
N ILE A 199 0.26 -29.22 17.90
CA ILE A 199 1.07 -30.20 18.64
C ILE A 199 1.57 -29.59 19.95
N VAL A 200 2.08 -28.35 19.95
CA VAL A 200 2.50 -27.63 21.15
C VAL A 200 1.33 -27.38 22.09
N GLY A 201 0.14 -27.08 21.55
CA GLY A 201 -1.10 -26.96 22.31
C GLY A 201 -1.53 -28.26 22.97
N ILE A 202 -1.51 -29.37 22.23
CA ILE A 202 -1.81 -30.71 22.76
C ILE A 202 -0.77 -31.12 23.80
N PHE A 203 0.51 -30.85 23.57
CA PHE A 203 1.58 -31.17 24.50
C PHE A 203 1.51 -30.31 25.76
N SER A 204 1.26 -29.00 25.63
CA SER A 204 1.00 -28.10 26.77
C SER A 204 -0.25 -28.50 27.53
N PHE A 205 -1.32 -28.90 26.85
CA PHE A 205 -2.52 -29.45 27.48
C PHE A 205 -2.22 -30.75 28.21
N PHE A 206 -1.45 -31.66 27.61
CA PHE A 206 -1.05 -32.92 28.20
C PHE A 206 -0.13 -32.72 29.41
N VAL A 207 0.83 -31.80 29.32
CA VAL A 207 1.73 -31.42 30.42
C VAL A 207 0.95 -30.73 31.53
N THR A 208 0.01 -29.85 31.21
CA THR A 208 -0.87 -29.17 32.18
C THR A 208 -1.82 -30.17 32.83
N TRP A 209 -2.39 -31.11 32.06
CA TRP A 209 -3.19 -32.22 32.54
C TRP A 209 -2.38 -33.14 33.46
N LEU A 210 -1.12 -33.44 33.12
CA LEU A 210 -0.19 -34.17 33.98
C LEU A 210 0.15 -33.41 35.27
N ARG A 211 0.35 -32.08 35.18
CA ARG A 211 0.59 -31.18 36.32
C ARG A 211 -0.62 -31.03 37.23
N TYR A 212 -1.83 -31.09 36.67
CA TYR A 212 -3.09 -31.00 37.41
C TYR A 212 -3.47 -32.32 38.07
N ARG A 213 -3.05 -33.45 37.47
CA ARG A 213 -3.35 -34.81 37.95
C ARG A 213 -2.31 -35.38 38.91
N THR A 214 -1.10 -34.81 38.95
CA THR A 214 -0.07 -35.16 39.95
C THR A 214 -0.43 -34.81 41.39
N PRO A 215 -1.07 -33.67 41.73
CA PRO A 215 -1.56 -33.40 43.09
C PRO A 215 -2.75 -34.27 43.45
N GLN A 216 -3.63 -34.63 42.51
CA GLN A 216 -4.76 -35.54 42.77
C GLN A 216 -4.32 -36.98 43.11
N ILE A 217 -3.14 -37.43 42.68
CA ILE A 217 -2.60 -38.77 43.04
C ILE A 217 -1.89 -38.74 44.40
N ALA A 218 -1.34 -37.59 44.81
CA ALA A 218 -0.77 -37.40 46.14
C ALA A 218 -1.84 -37.19 47.22
N ASP A 219 -2.91 -36.44 46.89
CA ASP A 219 -4.08 -36.30 47.75
C ASP A 219 -4.86 -37.62 47.86
N LEU A 220 -4.93 -38.45 46.81
CA LEU A 220 -5.65 -39.74 46.91
C LEU A 220 -4.96 -40.76 47.84
N SER A 221 -3.62 -40.72 47.96
CA SER A 221 -2.91 -41.55 48.95
C SER A 221 -3.04 -41.00 50.37
N ASP A 222 -3.00 -39.68 50.55
CA ASP A 222 -3.20 -39.03 51.86
C ASP A 222 -4.68 -39.12 52.32
N PHE A 223 -5.62 -39.20 51.36
CA PHE A 223 -7.05 -39.36 51.59
C PHE A 223 -7.43 -40.82 51.88
N LEU A 224 -6.69 -41.80 51.35
CA LEU A 224 -6.86 -43.22 51.73
C LEU A 224 -6.40 -43.48 53.17
N ASP A 225 -5.31 -42.85 53.62
CA ASP A 225 -4.83 -42.95 55.01
C ASP A 225 -5.72 -42.19 56.01
N ARG A 226 -6.45 -41.16 55.56
CA ARG A 226 -7.43 -40.41 56.39
C ARG A 226 -8.86 -40.96 56.36
N LEU A 227 -9.20 -41.76 55.35
CA LEU A 227 -10.51 -42.43 55.23
C LEU A 227 -10.67 -43.64 56.16
N GLU A 228 -9.58 -44.13 56.76
CA GLU A 228 -9.63 -45.19 57.78
C GLU A 228 -10.03 -44.64 59.18
N GLU A 229 -9.96 -43.32 59.40
CA GLU A 229 -10.26 -42.69 60.70
C GLU A 229 -11.53 -41.81 60.76
N ILE A 230 -12.18 -41.48 59.64
CA ILE A 230 -13.35 -40.57 59.64
C ILE A 230 -14.57 -41.25 59.00
N GLY A 231 -14.95 -42.38 59.58
CA GLY A 231 -16.22 -43.08 59.32
C GLY A 231 -17.44 -42.51 60.06
N SER A 232 -17.37 -41.29 60.62
CA SER A 232 -18.41 -40.82 61.58
C SER A 232 -18.83 -39.35 61.48
N ALA A 233 -18.59 -38.63 60.37
CA ALA A 233 -18.99 -37.22 60.25
C ALA A 233 -19.52 -36.81 58.86
N GLN A 234 -20.20 -37.72 58.15
CA GLN A 234 -20.57 -37.53 56.74
C GLN A 234 -22.02 -37.08 56.48
N GLU A 235 -22.81 -36.76 57.50
CA GLU A 235 -24.18 -36.23 57.32
C GLU A 235 -24.31 -34.71 57.49
N ASP A 236 -23.44 -34.04 58.25
CA ASP A 236 -23.59 -32.59 58.50
C ASP A 236 -23.06 -31.69 57.36
N ILE A 237 -22.03 -32.14 56.62
CA ILE A 237 -21.37 -31.32 55.58
C ILE A 237 -22.20 -31.24 54.28
N LYS A 238 -23.00 -32.26 53.97
CA LYS A 238 -23.88 -32.26 52.78
C LYS A 238 -24.96 -31.17 52.84
N SER A 239 -25.37 -30.75 54.03
CA SER A 239 -26.40 -29.71 54.21
C SER A 239 -25.87 -28.28 54.01
N GLN A 240 -24.55 -28.05 54.19
CA GLN A 240 -23.92 -26.74 54.02
C GLN A 240 -23.46 -26.48 52.58
N ILE A 241 -23.03 -27.52 51.85
CA ILE A 241 -22.63 -27.41 50.43
C ILE A 241 -23.83 -27.07 49.53
N ALA A 242 -25.03 -27.54 49.88
CA ALA A 242 -26.26 -27.20 49.16
C ALA A 242 -26.67 -25.73 49.31
N LYS A 243 -26.31 -25.06 50.42
CA LYS A 243 -26.60 -23.63 50.67
C LYS A 243 -25.56 -22.67 50.10
N GLN A 244 -24.32 -23.13 49.81
CA GLN A 244 -23.31 -22.30 49.14
C GLN A 244 -23.43 -22.27 47.61
N ASN A 245 -24.07 -23.29 47.02
CA ASN A 245 -24.26 -23.39 45.57
C ASN A 245 -25.38 -22.49 45.00
N GLU A 246 -26.14 -21.78 45.84
CA GLU A 246 -27.12 -20.76 45.41
C GLU A 246 -26.53 -19.34 45.35
N ASN A 247 -25.31 -19.11 45.86
CA ASN A 247 -24.68 -17.78 45.93
C ASN A 247 -23.52 -17.55 44.94
N LEU A 248 -23.23 -18.50 44.02
CA LEU A 248 -22.14 -18.38 43.03
C LEU A 248 -22.62 -18.42 41.58
N GLY A 249 -23.78 -17.83 41.33
CA GLY A 249 -24.18 -17.38 40.00
C GLY A 249 -23.87 -15.90 39.83
N ILE A 250 -22.62 -15.52 39.55
CA ILE A 250 -22.18 -14.24 38.95
C ILE A 250 -20.68 -14.37 38.62
N GLN A 251 -20.28 -13.82 37.46
CA GLN A 251 -18.92 -13.79 36.84
C GLN A 251 -18.61 -14.86 35.77
N GLN A 252 -19.38 -14.84 34.68
CA GLN A 252 -18.78 -15.00 33.34
C GLN A 252 -18.46 -13.62 32.77
N VAL A 253 -17.25 -13.12 33.01
CA VAL A 253 -16.57 -12.07 32.23
C VAL A 253 -15.08 -12.43 32.35
N ASN A 254 -14.29 -12.79 31.34
CA ASN A 254 -13.79 -11.96 30.25
C ASN A 254 -12.92 -12.83 29.32
N ALA A 255 -13.50 -13.60 28.40
CA ALA A 255 -12.74 -14.21 27.30
C ALA A 255 -12.58 -13.22 26.12
N SER A 256 -13.52 -12.28 25.99
CA SER A 256 -13.56 -11.25 24.95
C SER A 256 -12.49 -10.18 25.15
N GLN A 257 -12.28 -9.69 26.39
CA GLN A 257 -11.26 -8.67 26.68
C GLN A 257 -9.81 -9.15 26.52
N VAL A 258 -9.56 -10.46 26.65
CA VAL A 258 -8.21 -11.03 26.45
C VAL A 258 -7.93 -11.21 24.96
N LEU A 259 -8.96 -11.55 24.17
CA LEU A 259 -8.85 -11.63 22.71
C LEU A 259 -8.63 -10.24 22.09
N GLU A 260 -9.34 -9.23 22.58
CA GLU A 260 -9.20 -7.82 22.17
C GLU A 260 -7.81 -7.23 22.50
N LYS A 261 -7.21 -7.66 23.62
CA LYS A 261 -5.84 -7.29 23.99
C LYS A 261 -4.75 -8.04 23.21
N LEU A 262 -5.05 -9.23 22.68
CA LEU A 262 -4.10 -10.00 21.88
C LEU A 262 -4.09 -9.57 20.41
N THR A 263 -5.19 -9.05 19.88
CA THR A 263 -5.25 -8.42 18.54
C THR A 263 -4.63 -7.02 18.49
N LYS A 264 -4.53 -6.30 19.61
CA LYS A 264 -3.91 -4.97 19.67
C LYS A 264 -2.37 -4.94 19.54
N VAL A 265 -1.69 -6.08 19.64
CA VAL A 265 -0.21 -6.11 19.70
C VAL A 265 0.48 -6.02 18.32
N GLU A 266 -0.27 -6.05 17.20
CA GLU A 266 0.27 -5.89 15.83
C GLU A 266 -0.27 -4.65 15.08
N SER A 267 -0.75 -3.63 15.80
CA SER A 267 -1.12 -2.34 15.22
C SER A 267 0.15 -1.51 14.95
N ILE A 268 0.81 -1.73 13.82
CA ILE A 268 1.79 -0.75 13.31
C ILE A 268 0.97 0.49 12.92
N GLN A 269 1.11 1.60 13.65
CA GLN A 269 0.47 2.87 13.32
C GLN A 269 0.78 3.26 11.86
N ARG A 270 -0.25 3.69 11.12
CA ARG A 270 -0.20 3.96 9.68
C ARG A 270 -0.48 5.44 9.41
N GLU A 271 0.49 6.30 9.69
CA GLU A 271 0.28 7.74 9.57
C GLU A 271 0.27 8.20 8.10
N CYS A 272 -0.56 9.18 7.80
CA CYS A 272 -0.64 9.83 6.49
C CYS A 272 -0.41 11.34 6.63
N ILE A 273 0.33 11.92 5.70
CA ILE A 273 0.58 13.37 5.67
C ILE A 273 -0.23 13.97 4.53
N SER A 274 -1.06 14.98 4.83
CA SER A 274 -1.81 15.71 3.82
C SER A 274 -1.11 17.00 3.44
N ILE A 275 -0.85 17.22 2.15
CA ILE A 275 -0.23 18.43 1.61
C ILE A 275 -1.25 19.14 0.74
N HIS A 276 -1.58 20.37 1.10
CA HIS A 276 -2.58 21.20 0.43
C HIS A 276 -1.87 22.33 -0.31
N ILE A 277 -2.02 22.38 -1.63
CA ILE A 277 -1.20 23.24 -2.51
C ILE A 277 -2.09 24.22 -3.28
N GLY A 278 -1.74 25.50 -3.18
CA GLY A 278 -2.42 26.61 -3.83
C GLY A 278 -3.82 26.86 -3.26
N GLN A 279 -4.51 27.86 -3.81
CA GLN A 279 -5.86 28.25 -3.39
C GLN A 279 -6.84 27.07 -3.37
N GLY A 280 -6.94 26.31 -4.47
CA GLY A 280 -7.88 25.19 -4.59
C GLY A 280 -7.62 24.09 -3.55
N GLY A 281 -6.36 23.69 -3.38
CA GLY A 281 -5.96 22.70 -2.39
C GLY A 281 -6.22 23.17 -0.96
N CYS A 282 -5.83 24.41 -0.62
CA CYS A 282 -5.99 24.96 0.73
C CYS A 282 -7.47 25.11 1.13
N GLN A 283 -8.34 25.56 0.23
CA GLN A 283 -9.76 25.72 0.51
C GLN A 283 -10.49 24.37 0.69
N ILE A 284 -10.14 23.36 -0.11
CA ILE A 284 -10.63 22.00 0.10
C ILE A 284 -10.09 21.44 1.41
N GLY A 285 -8.80 21.62 1.69
CA GLY A 285 -8.16 21.21 2.93
C GLY A 285 -8.88 21.74 4.17
N ASN A 286 -9.25 23.02 4.18
CA ASN A 286 -10.04 23.60 5.27
C ASN A 286 -11.37 22.88 5.49
N ALA A 287 -12.12 22.60 4.42
CA ALA A 287 -13.39 21.88 4.51
C ALA A 287 -13.20 20.42 4.96
N CYS A 288 -12.15 19.74 4.49
CA CYS A 288 -11.79 18.38 4.91
C CYS A 288 -11.45 18.31 6.39
N TRP A 289 -10.59 19.20 6.90
CA TRP A 289 -10.17 19.20 8.30
C TRP A 289 -11.27 19.65 9.25
N GLU A 290 -12.14 20.57 8.83
CA GLU A 290 -13.38 20.89 9.56
C GLU A 290 -14.23 19.62 9.75
N LEU A 291 -14.44 18.86 8.67
CA LEU A 291 -15.20 17.63 8.71
C LEU A 291 -14.53 16.54 9.56
N TYR A 292 -13.21 16.36 9.44
CA TYR A 292 -12.47 15.38 10.25
C TYR A 292 -12.57 15.70 11.74
N CYS A 293 -12.46 16.98 12.11
CA CYS A 293 -12.63 17.38 13.50
C CYS A 293 -14.04 17.04 14.02
N LEU A 294 -15.08 17.29 13.23
CA LEU A 294 -16.45 16.98 13.60
C LEU A 294 -16.71 15.47 13.72
N GLU A 295 -16.13 14.66 12.84
CA GLU A 295 -16.28 13.20 12.89
C GLU A 295 -15.61 12.58 14.12
N HIS A 296 -14.46 13.12 14.54
CA HIS A 296 -13.71 12.66 15.71
C HIS A 296 -14.09 13.38 17.01
N GLY A 297 -14.96 14.38 16.96
CA GLY A 297 -15.35 15.18 18.13
C GLY A 297 -14.24 16.10 18.67
N ILE A 298 -13.27 16.44 17.81
CA ILE A 298 -12.17 17.36 18.13
C ILE A 298 -12.69 18.80 18.00
N GLN A 299 -12.45 19.59 19.04
CA GLN A 299 -12.84 21.00 19.07
C GLN A 299 -11.89 21.85 18.20
N PRO A 300 -12.29 23.06 17.77
CA PRO A 300 -11.44 23.92 16.94
C PRO A 300 -10.11 24.36 17.58
N ASP A 301 -9.97 24.23 18.90
CA ASP A 301 -8.74 24.46 19.67
C ASP A 301 -7.79 23.23 19.70
N GLY A 302 -8.24 22.10 19.14
CA GLY A 302 -7.54 20.82 19.10
C GLY A 302 -7.75 19.96 20.34
N GLN A 303 -8.60 20.37 21.29
CA GLN A 303 -8.92 19.56 22.47
C GLN A 303 -9.99 18.52 22.15
N MET A 304 -9.89 17.34 22.75
CA MET A 304 -10.87 16.27 22.62
C MET A 304 -11.40 15.88 24.00
N PRO A 305 -12.56 16.41 24.43
CA PRO A 305 -13.12 16.15 25.77
C PRO A 305 -13.49 14.68 26.03
N SER A 306 -13.67 13.90 24.97
CA SER A 306 -14.01 12.47 25.02
C SER A 306 -12.81 11.56 25.25
N ASP A 307 -11.59 12.04 25.01
CA ASP A 307 -10.38 11.26 25.23
C ASP A 307 -10.02 11.26 26.72
N LYS A 308 -10.08 10.09 27.34
CA LYS A 308 -9.78 9.88 28.77
C LYS A 308 -8.32 9.45 29.00
N CYS A 309 -7.54 9.27 27.93
CA CYS A 309 -6.22 8.69 27.96
C CYS A 309 -5.17 9.62 27.33
N ILE A 310 -4.92 10.77 27.97
CA ILE A 310 -3.80 11.65 27.59
C ILE A 310 -2.50 10.82 27.55
N GLY A 311 -1.89 10.67 26.37
CA GLY A 311 -0.68 9.88 26.14
C GLY A 311 -0.88 8.36 25.98
N GLY A 312 -2.10 7.89 25.74
CA GLY A 312 -2.43 6.51 25.40
C GLY A 312 -2.57 6.31 23.89
N GLY A 313 -1.46 6.40 23.16
CA GLY A 313 -1.42 6.46 21.69
C GLY A 313 -1.80 5.15 20.98
N ASP A 314 -3.08 4.81 20.89
CA ASP A 314 -3.55 3.59 20.21
C ASP A 314 -4.97 3.72 19.63
N ASP A 315 -5.43 4.94 19.33
CA ASP A 315 -6.71 5.19 18.65
C ASP A 315 -6.52 5.41 17.14
N SER A 316 -7.47 4.90 16.33
CA SER A 316 -7.38 4.87 14.86
C SER A 316 -7.28 6.22 14.16
N PHE A 317 -7.58 7.32 14.85
CA PHE A 317 -7.50 8.68 14.29
C PHE A 317 -6.10 9.32 14.41
N GLU A 318 -5.17 8.75 15.17
CA GLU A 318 -3.77 9.20 15.25
C GLU A 318 -3.02 9.07 13.91
N THR A 319 -3.60 8.32 12.98
CA THR A 319 -3.16 8.25 11.58
C THR A 319 -3.11 9.64 10.93
N PHE A 320 -4.05 10.53 11.26
CA PHE A 320 -4.15 11.89 10.72
C PHE A 320 -3.80 13.00 11.71
N PHE A 321 -3.83 12.72 13.02
CA PHE A 321 -3.52 13.68 14.08
C PHE A 321 -2.29 13.25 14.88
N SER A 322 -1.47 14.21 15.31
CA SER A 322 -0.45 13.99 16.33
C SER A 322 -0.93 14.54 17.67
N GLU A 323 -0.75 13.79 18.75
CA GLU A 323 -1.07 14.23 20.10
C GLU A 323 0.13 15.00 20.68
N THR A 324 -0.13 16.16 21.26
CA THR A 324 0.85 16.89 22.06
C THR A 324 0.67 16.56 23.55
N GLY A 325 1.71 16.70 24.36
CA GLY A 325 1.63 16.43 25.81
C GLY A 325 0.63 17.28 26.62
N ALA A 326 -0.02 18.27 25.98
CA ALA A 326 -1.11 19.06 26.55
C ALA A 326 -2.51 18.52 26.18
N GLY A 327 -2.60 17.33 25.58
CA GLY A 327 -3.85 16.73 25.09
C GLY A 327 -4.42 17.42 23.84
N LYS A 328 -3.62 18.26 23.17
CA LYS A 328 -4.01 18.92 21.93
C LYS A 328 -3.63 18.05 20.75
N HIS A 329 -4.60 17.79 19.89
CA HIS A 329 -4.48 17.04 18.65
C HIS A 329 -4.18 18.01 17.50
N VAL A 330 -3.04 17.81 16.85
CA VAL A 330 -2.57 18.66 15.74
C VAL A 330 -2.64 17.85 14.44
N PRO A 331 -3.28 18.37 13.38
CA PRO A 331 -3.30 17.72 12.08
C PRO A 331 -1.91 17.47 11.50
N ARG A 332 -1.72 16.30 10.88
CA ARG A 332 -0.56 15.98 10.02
C ARG A 332 -0.79 16.58 8.62
N ALA A 333 -0.90 17.91 8.59
CA ALA A 333 -1.20 18.68 7.39
C ALA A 333 -0.11 19.71 7.11
N ILE A 334 0.09 20.03 5.84
CA ILE A 334 0.89 21.17 5.38
C ILE A 334 0.05 21.95 4.40
N PHE A 335 -0.06 23.26 4.62
CA PHE A 335 -0.70 24.17 3.67
C PHE A 335 0.40 25.01 3.03
N VAL A 336 0.41 25.02 1.71
CA VAL A 336 1.40 25.74 0.93
C VAL A 336 0.67 26.58 -0.11
N ASP A 337 0.95 27.87 -0.10
CA ASP A 337 0.60 28.75 -1.20
C ASP A 337 1.73 29.74 -1.47
N LEU A 338 1.89 30.16 -2.72
CA LEU A 338 2.88 31.16 -3.12
C LEU A 338 2.39 32.58 -2.78
N GLU A 339 1.08 32.74 -2.56
CA GLU A 339 0.46 33.96 -2.04
C GLU A 339 -0.05 33.74 -0.59
N PRO A 340 0.01 34.76 0.29
CA PRO A 340 -0.45 34.59 1.68
C PRO A 340 -1.97 34.56 1.86
N THR A 341 -2.77 35.11 0.93
CA THR A 341 -4.19 35.43 1.14
C THR A 341 -5.02 34.25 1.67
N VAL A 342 -4.97 33.10 1.01
CA VAL A 342 -5.80 31.94 1.37
C VAL A 342 -5.32 31.28 2.67
N VAL A 343 -4.01 31.23 2.90
CA VAL A 343 -3.44 30.65 4.12
C VAL A 343 -3.65 31.58 5.32
N ASP A 344 -3.69 32.90 5.11
CA ASP A 344 -4.02 33.86 6.17
C ASP A 344 -5.47 33.75 6.63
N GLU A 345 -6.40 33.33 5.76
CA GLU A 345 -7.76 32.94 6.17
C GLU A 345 -7.73 31.73 7.11
N VAL A 346 -6.85 30.75 6.89
CA VAL A 346 -6.65 29.62 7.83
C VAL A 346 -6.10 30.12 9.18
N ARG A 347 -5.13 31.04 9.14
CA ARG A 347 -4.49 31.61 10.35
C ARG A 347 -5.44 32.47 11.18
N THR A 348 -6.47 33.05 10.57
CA THR A 348 -7.43 33.95 11.24
C THR A 348 -8.81 33.34 11.46
N GLY A 349 -9.11 32.22 10.79
CA GLY A 349 -10.39 31.54 10.83
C GLY A 349 -10.68 30.78 12.12
N THR A 350 -11.77 30.01 12.10
CA THR A 350 -12.28 29.25 13.25
C THR A 350 -11.25 28.26 13.80
N TYR A 351 -10.52 27.58 12.91
CA TYR A 351 -9.52 26.56 13.22
C TYR A 351 -8.08 27.10 13.34
N ARG A 352 -7.91 28.41 13.59
CA ARG A 352 -6.59 29.05 13.71
C ARG A 352 -5.68 28.43 14.77
N GLN A 353 -6.25 27.81 15.80
CA GLN A 353 -5.49 27.18 16.88
C GLN A 353 -5.18 25.72 16.58
N LEU A 354 -5.82 25.10 15.60
CA LEU A 354 -5.68 23.67 15.32
C LEU A 354 -4.31 23.35 14.72
N PHE A 355 -3.92 24.07 13.66
CA PHE A 355 -2.67 23.83 12.93
C PHE A 355 -1.45 24.42 13.64
N HIS A 356 -0.30 23.78 13.45
CA HIS A 356 0.96 24.36 13.90
C HIS A 356 1.36 25.48 12.92
N PRO A 357 1.78 26.68 13.37
CA PRO A 357 2.13 27.80 12.47
C PRO A 357 3.20 27.44 11.43
N ASP A 358 4.13 26.55 11.80
CA ASP A 358 5.16 26.04 10.91
C ASP A 358 4.67 25.17 9.74
N GLN A 359 3.43 24.69 9.80
CA GLN A 359 2.77 23.92 8.73
C GLN A 359 2.08 24.83 7.71
N LEU A 360 1.91 26.11 8.01
CA LEU A 360 1.22 27.09 7.17
C LEU A 360 2.27 27.95 6.44
N ILE A 361 2.65 27.51 5.25
CA ILE A 361 3.75 28.06 4.46
C ILE A 361 3.18 28.99 3.39
N THR A 362 3.70 30.20 3.35
CA THR A 362 3.24 31.26 2.43
C THR A 362 4.42 31.92 1.74
N GLY A 363 4.34 32.06 0.42
CA GLY A 363 5.23 32.90 -0.36
C GLY A 363 4.83 34.39 -0.29
N LYS A 364 5.45 35.20 -1.14
CA LYS A 364 5.14 36.64 -1.30
C LYS A 364 4.50 36.97 -2.64
N GLU A 365 4.86 36.21 -3.67
CA GLU A 365 4.43 36.42 -5.04
C GLU A 365 3.74 35.17 -5.54
N ASP A 366 2.61 35.34 -6.22
CA ASP A 366 1.85 34.23 -6.77
C ASP A 366 2.46 33.72 -8.09
N ALA A 367 1.99 32.55 -8.51
CA ALA A 367 2.30 32.01 -9.82
C ALA A 367 1.49 32.65 -10.96
N ALA A 368 0.54 33.56 -10.68
CA ALA A 368 -0.26 34.29 -11.67
C ALA A 368 -0.89 33.40 -12.75
N ASN A 369 -1.42 32.23 -12.36
CA ASN A 369 -1.96 31.21 -13.27
C ASN A 369 -0.97 30.70 -14.35
N ASN A 370 0.33 30.74 -14.07
CA ASN A 370 1.37 30.27 -14.97
C ASN A 370 2.13 29.07 -14.34
N TYR A 371 2.04 27.90 -15.00
CA TYR A 371 2.77 26.70 -14.62
C TYR A 371 4.28 26.95 -14.45
N ALA A 372 4.90 27.65 -15.40
CA ALA A 372 6.34 27.88 -15.41
C ALA A 372 6.82 28.68 -14.19
N ARG A 373 6.01 29.62 -13.70
CA ARG A 373 6.30 30.35 -12.44
C ARG A 373 6.26 29.42 -11.23
N GLY A 374 5.23 28.57 -11.17
CA GLY A 374 5.06 27.61 -10.10
C GLY A 374 6.14 26.53 -10.08
N HIS A 375 6.69 26.16 -11.24
CA HIS A 375 7.66 25.08 -11.37
C HIS A 375 9.13 25.56 -11.37
N TYR A 376 9.47 26.56 -12.18
CA TYR A 376 10.87 26.93 -12.45
C TYR A 376 11.38 28.13 -11.66
N THR A 377 10.58 29.20 -11.52
CA THR A 377 11.03 30.46 -10.91
C THR A 377 10.65 30.54 -9.44
N VAL A 378 9.41 30.93 -9.13
CA VAL A 378 8.96 31.19 -7.76
C VAL A 378 8.92 29.91 -6.93
N GLY A 379 8.45 28.80 -7.51
CA GLY A 379 8.34 27.53 -6.78
C GLY A 379 9.68 26.98 -6.30
N LYS A 380 10.74 27.20 -7.08
CA LYS A 380 12.11 26.76 -6.73
C LYS A 380 12.65 27.43 -5.47
N GLU A 381 12.23 28.66 -5.18
CA GLU A 381 12.62 29.35 -3.95
C GLU A 381 11.93 28.77 -2.70
N MET A 382 10.73 28.20 -2.88
CA MET A 382 9.88 27.71 -1.79
C MET A 382 9.99 26.20 -1.53
N VAL A 383 10.39 25.41 -2.53
CA VAL A 383 10.37 23.94 -2.45
C VAL A 383 11.23 23.38 -1.31
N ASP A 384 12.42 23.94 -1.09
CA ASP A 384 13.33 23.48 -0.03
C ASP A 384 12.73 23.71 1.37
N LEU A 385 12.03 24.83 1.56
CA LEU A 385 11.32 25.13 2.81
C LEU A 385 10.20 24.12 3.04
N VAL A 386 9.39 23.85 2.01
CA VAL A 386 8.27 22.89 2.10
C VAL A 386 8.78 21.49 2.41
N LEU A 387 9.84 21.03 1.72
CA LEU A 387 10.45 19.72 1.97
C LEU A 387 11.00 19.60 3.40
N ASP A 388 11.63 20.64 3.94
CA ASP A 388 12.08 20.63 5.35
C ASP A 388 10.91 20.48 6.34
N ARG A 389 9.78 21.15 6.08
CA ARG A 389 8.57 20.99 6.92
C ARG A 389 7.93 19.61 6.75
N THR A 390 7.88 19.09 5.53
CA THR A 390 7.42 17.72 5.25
C THR A 390 8.28 16.69 5.96
N ARG A 391 9.60 16.87 5.95
CA ARG A 391 10.55 16.01 6.65
C ARG A 391 10.32 16.02 8.15
N LYS A 392 10.13 17.19 8.75
CA LYS A 392 9.80 17.31 10.19
C LYS A 392 8.53 16.55 10.59
N LEU A 393 7.49 16.56 9.74
CA LEU A 393 6.29 15.77 10.00
C LEU A 393 6.52 14.28 9.76
N ALA A 394 7.30 13.91 8.74
CA ALA A 394 7.65 12.52 8.48
C ALA A 394 8.48 11.92 9.63
N ASP A 395 9.39 12.69 10.22
CA ASP A 395 10.20 12.28 11.39
C ASP A 395 9.34 12.09 12.66
N GLN A 396 8.16 12.73 12.73
CA GLN A 396 7.18 12.51 13.80
C GLN A 396 6.28 11.30 13.56
N CYS A 397 6.38 10.63 12.41
CA CYS A 397 5.63 9.43 12.10
C CYS A 397 6.48 8.19 12.41
N THR A 398 5.88 7.19 13.04
CA THR A 398 6.50 5.89 13.30
C THR A 398 6.46 4.99 12.07
N GLY A 399 5.43 5.13 11.24
CA GLY A 399 5.12 4.29 10.08
C GLY A 399 4.39 5.04 8.97
N LEU A 400 4.99 6.11 8.43
CA LEU A 400 4.41 6.88 7.31
C LEU A 400 4.00 5.97 6.14
N GLN A 401 2.72 5.97 5.79
CA GLN A 401 2.16 5.16 4.71
C GLN A 401 2.15 5.92 3.38
N SER A 402 1.54 7.10 3.35
CA SER A 402 1.34 7.87 2.12
C SER A 402 1.31 9.38 2.32
N PHE A 403 1.49 10.08 1.20
CA PHE A 403 1.19 11.51 1.05
C PHE A 403 -0.14 11.68 0.32
N LEU A 404 -1.02 12.51 0.88
CA LEU A 404 -2.28 12.92 0.24
C LEU A 404 -2.11 14.34 -0.26
N ILE A 405 -2.14 14.55 -1.57
CA ILE A 405 -1.79 15.83 -2.20
C ILE A 405 -3.04 16.43 -2.80
N PHE A 406 -3.45 17.59 -2.29
CA PHE A 406 -4.64 18.30 -2.73
C PHE A 406 -4.20 19.50 -3.55
N HIS A 407 -4.60 19.55 -4.83
CA HIS A 407 -4.19 20.62 -5.73
C HIS A 407 -5.21 20.82 -6.87
N SER A 408 -5.00 21.87 -7.66
CA SER A 408 -5.80 22.17 -8.85
C SER A 408 -4.96 22.07 -10.11
N TYR A 409 -5.48 21.47 -11.17
CA TYR A 409 -4.82 21.46 -12.49
C TYR A 409 -4.75 22.86 -13.13
N GLY A 410 -5.75 23.71 -12.89
CA GLY A 410 -5.87 25.00 -13.56
C GLY A 410 -4.97 26.12 -13.02
N GLY A 411 -4.70 26.15 -11.71
CA GLY A 411 -3.92 27.22 -11.07
C GLY A 411 -2.42 27.05 -11.29
N GLY A 412 -1.67 28.16 -11.35
CA GLY A 412 -0.21 28.13 -11.57
C GLY A 412 0.57 27.49 -10.41
N THR A 413 0.18 27.77 -9.17
CA THR A 413 0.73 27.11 -7.98
C THR A 413 0.29 25.65 -7.91
N GLY A 414 -1.01 25.40 -8.09
CA GLY A 414 -1.58 24.05 -7.99
C GLY A 414 -1.08 23.08 -9.07
N SER A 415 -0.67 23.59 -10.24
CA SER A 415 -0.04 22.78 -11.29
C SER A 415 1.48 22.75 -11.11
N GLY A 416 2.15 23.89 -11.33
CA GLY A 416 3.61 23.98 -11.38
C GLY A 416 4.33 23.57 -10.10
N PHE A 417 3.88 24.10 -8.95
CA PHE A 417 4.53 23.79 -7.67
C PHE A 417 4.26 22.34 -7.25
N THR A 418 3.08 21.80 -7.56
CA THR A 418 2.76 20.39 -7.30
C THR A 418 3.65 19.45 -8.11
N SER A 419 3.82 19.70 -9.41
CA SER A 419 4.73 18.91 -10.25
C SER A 419 6.16 18.91 -9.69
N LEU A 420 6.67 20.09 -9.33
CA LEU A 420 8.00 20.21 -8.73
C LEU A 420 8.09 19.46 -7.38
N LEU A 421 7.07 19.56 -6.53
CA LEU A 421 7.06 18.88 -5.23
C LEU A 421 6.99 17.36 -5.41
N MET A 422 6.21 16.86 -6.37
CA MET A 422 6.04 15.43 -6.67
C MET A 422 7.35 14.78 -7.13
N GLU A 423 8.11 15.46 -7.99
CA GLU A 423 9.46 15.03 -8.39
C GLU A 423 10.36 14.88 -7.16
N ARG A 424 10.39 15.89 -6.28
CA ARG A 424 11.24 15.89 -5.08
C ARG A 424 10.82 14.86 -4.04
N LEU A 425 9.52 14.69 -3.82
CA LEU A 425 8.98 13.68 -2.93
C LEU A 425 9.27 12.26 -3.45
N SER A 426 9.29 12.06 -4.76
CA SER A 426 9.66 10.77 -5.35
C SER A 426 11.15 10.44 -5.16
N VAL A 427 12.01 11.46 -5.18
CA VAL A 427 13.45 11.30 -4.87
C VAL A 427 13.68 11.00 -3.39
N ASP A 428 13.08 11.77 -2.48
CA ASP A 428 13.29 11.63 -1.03
C ASP A 428 12.53 10.41 -0.44
N TYR A 429 11.32 10.13 -0.94
CA TYR A 429 10.37 9.15 -0.41
C TYR A 429 9.84 8.18 -1.47
N GLY A 430 10.69 7.66 -2.35
CA GLY A 430 10.27 6.81 -3.49
C GLY A 430 9.48 5.53 -3.16
N LYS A 431 9.56 5.01 -1.93
CA LYS A 431 8.79 3.82 -1.49
C LYS A 431 7.41 4.14 -0.92
N LYS A 432 7.07 5.42 -0.71
CA LYS A 432 5.82 5.85 -0.09
C LYS A 432 4.80 6.17 -1.16
N SER A 433 3.56 5.75 -0.94
CA SER A 433 2.48 5.99 -1.90
C SER A 433 2.11 7.48 -1.92
N LYS A 434 1.83 8.03 -3.10
CA LYS A 434 1.41 9.42 -3.30
C LYS A 434 0.06 9.40 -4.00
N LEU A 435 -0.94 9.94 -3.33
CA LEU A 435 -2.32 9.99 -3.81
C LEU A 435 -2.71 11.43 -4.03
N GLU A 436 -3.23 11.74 -5.21
CA GLU A 436 -3.63 13.09 -5.56
C GLU A 436 -5.15 13.26 -5.49
N TYR A 437 -5.59 14.44 -5.08
CA TYR A 437 -6.95 14.93 -5.14
C TYR A 437 -6.91 16.18 -6.01
N SER A 438 -7.24 15.99 -7.28
CA SER A 438 -6.93 16.93 -8.35
C SER A 438 -8.21 17.60 -8.85
N ILE A 439 -8.30 18.92 -8.73
CA ILE A 439 -9.43 19.68 -9.25
C ILE A 439 -9.26 19.89 -10.75
N TYR A 440 -10.15 19.30 -11.54
CA TYR A 440 -10.22 19.42 -12.99
C TYR A 440 -10.89 20.74 -13.41
N PRO A 441 -10.31 21.45 -14.39
CA PRO A 441 -10.80 22.76 -14.82
C PRO A 441 -12.09 22.64 -15.64
N ALA A 442 -13.11 23.37 -15.22
CA ALA A 442 -14.41 23.42 -15.89
C ALA A 442 -14.55 24.71 -16.70
N PRO A 443 -14.85 24.68 -18.02
CA PRO A 443 -14.93 25.89 -18.84
C PRO A 443 -15.97 26.91 -18.38
N GLN A 444 -17.04 26.48 -17.69
CA GLN A 444 -18.11 27.38 -17.23
C GLN A 444 -17.75 28.14 -15.95
N ILE A 445 -16.83 27.61 -15.13
CA ILE A 445 -16.46 28.12 -13.80
C ILE A 445 -14.97 28.52 -13.78
N SER A 446 -14.27 28.31 -14.89
CA SER A 446 -12.87 28.65 -15.12
C SER A 446 -12.65 30.15 -14.92
N THR A 447 -11.64 30.49 -14.14
CA THR A 447 -11.24 31.89 -13.90
C THR A 447 -10.05 32.29 -14.76
N ALA A 448 -9.30 31.32 -15.28
CA ALA A 448 -8.12 31.56 -16.09
C ALA A 448 -8.22 30.94 -17.49
N VAL A 449 -7.89 31.73 -18.51
CA VAL A 449 -7.94 31.30 -19.92
C VAL A 449 -6.90 30.21 -20.22
N VAL A 450 -5.78 30.20 -19.49
CA VAL A 450 -4.64 29.30 -19.71
C VAL A 450 -4.71 28.00 -18.89
N GLU A 451 -5.84 27.72 -18.22
CA GLU A 451 -6.02 26.48 -17.46
C GLU A 451 -5.73 25.19 -18.27
N PRO A 452 -6.09 25.07 -19.57
CA PRO A 452 -5.74 23.89 -20.34
C PRO A 452 -4.23 23.66 -20.49
N TYR A 453 -3.43 24.73 -20.59
CA TYR A 453 -1.96 24.60 -20.62
C TYR A 453 -1.41 24.08 -19.31
N ASN A 454 -1.84 24.69 -18.20
CA ASN A 454 -1.40 24.28 -16.87
C ASN A 454 -1.79 22.84 -16.56
N ALA A 455 -3.00 22.42 -16.96
CA ALA A 455 -3.50 21.08 -16.73
C ALA A 455 -2.70 20.01 -17.49
N ILE A 456 -2.41 20.23 -18.78
CA ILE A 456 -1.61 19.27 -19.58
C ILE A 456 -0.18 19.17 -19.05
N LEU A 457 0.47 20.30 -18.77
CA LEU A 457 1.83 20.31 -18.23
C LEU A 457 1.90 19.64 -16.85
N CYS A 458 0.92 19.92 -15.99
CA CYS A 458 0.81 19.27 -14.69
C CYS A 458 0.71 17.76 -14.84
N THR A 459 -0.25 17.27 -15.63
CA THR A 459 -0.49 15.84 -15.81
C THR A 459 0.74 15.14 -16.37
N HIS A 460 1.39 15.73 -17.37
CA HIS A 460 2.61 15.18 -17.96
C HIS A 460 3.72 14.98 -16.91
N SER A 461 4.01 16.00 -16.10
CA SER A 461 5.08 15.90 -15.10
C SER A 461 4.69 15.03 -13.88
N THR A 462 3.40 14.90 -13.53
CA THR A 462 2.98 14.11 -12.37
C THR A 462 2.66 12.66 -12.66
N ILE A 463 2.42 12.26 -13.92
CA ILE A 463 1.99 10.90 -14.28
C ILE A 463 2.99 9.80 -13.85
N GLU A 464 4.29 10.08 -13.86
CA GLU A 464 5.30 9.10 -13.41
C GLU A 464 5.47 9.06 -11.89
N HIS A 465 5.00 10.08 -11.20
CA HIS A 465 5.21 10.27 -9.77
C HIS A 465 3.96 9.98 -8.94
N SER A 466 2.76 10.04 -9.52
CA SER A 466 1.51 9.75 -8.84
C SER A 466 1.19 8.26 -8.88
N ASP A 467 0.77 7.67 -7.75
CA ASP A 467 0.33 6.27 -7.73
C ASP A 467 -1.16 6.14 -8.07
N CYS A 468 -1.96 7.15 -7.73
CA CYS A 468 -3.39 7.23 -8.02
C CYS A 468 -3.89 8.67 -7.85
N SER A 469 -4.63 9.16 -8.83
CA SER A 469 -5.09 10.55 -8.90
C SER A 469 -6.62 10.61 -8.99
N PHE A 470 -7.26 11.08 -7.93
CA PHE A 470 -8.70 11.27 -7.87
C PHE A 470 -9.07 12.62 -8.49
N THR A 471 -9.70 12.58 -9.65
CA THR A 471 -10.08 13.78 -10.39
C THR A 471 -11.47 14.27 -9.97
N PHE A 472 -11.60 15.57 -9.69
CA PHE A 472 -12.86 16.23 -9.35
C PHE A 472 -13.16 17.35 -10.36
N ASP A 473 -14.19 17.19 -11.16
CA ASP A 473 -14.64 18.20 -12.12
C ASP A 473 -15.56 19.22 -11.44
N ASN A 474 -15.14 20.49 -11.45
CA ASN A 474 -15.92 21.59 -10.93
C ASN A 474 -17.31 21.69 -11.58
N GLU A 475 -17.45 21.37 -12.88
CA GLU A 475 -18.75 21.41 -13.57
C GLU A 475 -19.69 20.34 -13.03
N ALA A 476 -19.18 19.12 -12.83
CA ALA A 476 -19.96 18.02 -12.30
C ALA A 476 -20.40 18.28 -10.85
N CYS A 477 -19.50 18.76 -9.99
CA CYS A 477 -19.84 19.16 -8.62
C CYS A 477 -20.87 20.30 -8.59
N TYR A 478 -20.76 21.28 -9.49
CA TYR A 478 -21.73 22.37 -9.62
C TYR A 478 -23.11 21.86 -10.03
N ASP A 479 -23.17 20.96 -11.01
CA ASP A 479 -24.42 20.34 -11.48
C ASP A 479 -25.09 19.51 -10.37
N ILE A 480 -24.31 18.78 -9.56
CA ILE A 480 -24.82 18.03 -8.39
C ILE A 480 -25.38 18.99 -7.35
N CYS A 481 -24.67 20.06 -6.98
CA CYS A 481 -25.16 21.07 -6.04
C CYS A 481 -26.49 21.68 -6.52
N ARG A 482 -26.58 22.01 -7.80
CA ARG A 482 -27.77 22.66 -8.37
C ARG A 482 -28.98 21.74 -8.44
N ARG A 483 -28.77 20.48 -8.85
CA ARG A 483 -29.86 19.51 -9.07
C ARG A 483 -30.32 18.86 -7.78
N ASN A 484 -29.37 18.44 -6.94
CA ASN A 484 -29.66 17.57 -5.80
C ASN A 484 -29.81 18.36 -4.50
N LEU A 485 -29.10 19.48 -4.35
CA LEU A 485 -29.18 20.36 -3.17
C LEU A 485 -30.10 21.57 -3.37
N ASP A 486 -30.68 21.73 -4.57
CA ASP A 486 -31.55 22.85 -4.97
C ASP A 486 -30.90 24.24 -4.79
N ILE A 487 -29.58 24.32 -4.93
CA ILE A 487 -28.84 25.60 -4.84
C ILE A 487 -28.78 26.23 -6.23
N GLU A 488 -29.44 27.38 -6.44
CA GLU A 488 -29.47 28.02 -7.75
C GLU A 488 -28.08 28.47 -8.25
N ARG A 489 -27.24 28.98 -7.33
CA ARG A 489 -25.88 29.47 -7.61
C ARG A 489 -24.89 28.94 -6.57
N PRO A 490 -24.39 27.70 -6.74
CA PRO A 490 -23.36 27.13 -5.88
C PRO A 490 -22.10 27.99 -5.81
N THR A 491 -21.58 28.18 -4.60
CA THR A 491 -20.29 28.85 -4.33
C THR A 491 -19.19 27.81 -4.07
N TYR A 492 -17.92 28.21 -4.11
CA TYR A 492 -16.80 27.30 -3.78
C TYR A 492 -16.95 26.65 -2.40
N THR A 493 -17.56 27.30 -1.42
CA THR A 493 -17.85 26.70 -0.11
C THR A 493 -18.79 25.49 -0.24
N ASN A 494 -19.81 25.57 -1.10
CA ASN A 494 -20.73 24.45 -1.33
C ASN A 494 -20.03 23.30 -2.06
N LEU A 495 -19.23 23.60 -3.09
CA LEU A 495 -18.46 22.61 -3.84
C LEU A 495 -17.45 21.90 -2.93
N ASN A 496 -16.67 22.66 -2.16
CA ASN A 496 -15.65 22.12 -1.26
C ASN A 496 -16.25 21.24 -0.16
N ARG A 497 -17.48 21.52 0.30
CA ARG A 497 -18.19 20.66 1.26
C ARG A 497 -18.56 19.30 0.67
N ILE A 498 -19.00 19.25 -0.60
CA ILE A 498 -19.26 17.96 -1.27
C ILE A 498 -17.94 17.20 -1.45
N ILE A 499 -16.89 17.87 -1.95
CA ILE A 499 -15.59 17.23 -2.14
C ILE A 499 -15.04 16.71 -0.80
N ALA A 500 -15.17 17.49 0.29
CA ALA A 500 -14.77 17.07 1.63
C ALA A 500 -15.50 15.81 2.11
N GLN A 501 -16.79 15.65 1.79
CA GLN A 501 -17.55 14.42 2.13
C GLN A 501 -17.05 13.20 1.36
N VAL A 502 -16.65 13.40 0.11
CA VAL A 502 -16.04 12.36 -0.71
C VAL A 502 -14.66 12.00 -0.15
N CYS A 503 -13.78 12.97 0.08
CA CYS A 503 -12.46 12.76 0.68
C CYS A 503 -12.55 12.08 2.05
N SER A 504 -13.54 12.46 2.86
CA SER A 504 -13.82 11.78 4.14
C SER A 504 -14.20 10.33 3.95
N SER A 505 -15.02 10.01 2.95
CA SER A 505 -15.41 8.63 2.65
C SER A 505 -14.23 7.80 2.14
N LEU A 506 -13.37 8.38 1.29
CA LEU A 506 -12.15 7.74 0.77
C LEU A 506 -11.13 7.45 1.88
N THR A 507 -10.96 8.36 2.84
CA THR A 507 -10.02 8.20 3.97
C THR A 507 -10.62 7.52 5.19
N SER A 508 -11.92 7.18 5.16
CA SER A 508 -12.63 6.64 6.32
C SER A 508 -12.07 5.30 6.80
N SER A 509 -11.51 4.47 5.91
CA SER A 509 -10.89 3.19 6.24
C SER A 509 -9.59 3.31 7.03
N LEU A 510 -8.93 4.48 6.97
CA LEU A 510 -7.71 4.75 7.74
C LEU A 510 -8.01 5.36 9.11
N ARG A 511 -9.06 6.18 9.18
CA ARG A 511 -9.40 6.97 10.37
C ARG A 511 -10.30 6.23 11.35
N PHE A 512 -11.04 5.24 10.86
CA PHE A 512 -11.97 4.43 11.64
C PHE A 512 -11.70 2.96 11.45
N ASP A 513 -11.99 2.20 12.50
CA ASP A 513 -11.97 0.75 12.40
C ASP A 513 -13.26 0.27 11.71
N GLY A 514 -13.11 -0.41 10.57
CA GLY A 514 -14.19 -1.01 9.80
C GLY A 514 -14.04 -2.53 9.72
N ALA A 515 -15.14 -3.22 9.39
CA ALA A 515 -15.13 -4.67 9.21
C ALA A 515 -14.30 -5.13 8.00
N LEU A 516 -14.13 -4.24 7.03
CA LEU A 516 -13.35 -4.47 5.83
C LEU A 516 -12.66 -3.16 5.45
N ASN A 517 -11.47 -2.96 6.02
CA ASN A 517 -10.64 -1.78 5.78
C ASN A 517 -9.86 -1.97 4.49
N VAL A 518 -9.87 -0.94 3.65
CA VAL A 518 -9.05 -0.87 2.44
C VAL A 518 -7.85 0.03 2.75
N ASP A 519 -6.65 -0.50 2.58
CA ASP A 519 -5.40 0.26 2.77
C ASP A 519 -5.09 1.20 1.59
N MET A 520 -4.26 2.22 1.80
CA MET A 520 -3.86 3.13 0.72
C MET A 520 -3.05 2.44 -0.38
N THR A 521 -2.18 1.49 0.00
CA THR A 521 -1.45 0.63 -0.94
C THR A 521 -2.39 -0.34 -1.67
N GLU A 522 -3.51 -0.69 -1.03
CA GLU A 522 -4.55 -1.49 -1.68
C GLU A 522 -5.34 -0.68 -2.71
N PHE A 523 -5.48 0.64 -2.59
CA PHE A 523 -6.08 1.45 -3.67
C PHE A 523 -5.28 1.29 -4.97
N GLN A 524 -3.95 1.40 -4.92
CA GLN A 524 -3.10 1.18 -6.10
C GLN A 524 -3.29 -0.24 -6.65
N THR A 525 -3.14 -1.26 -5.79
CA THR A 525 -3.22 -2.67 -6.21
C THR A 525 -4.61 -3.06 -6.76
N ASN A 526 -5.68 -2.46 -6.23
CA ASN A 526 -7.05 -2.81 -6.59
C ASN A 526 -7.61 -1.99 -7.77
N LEU A 527 -7.22 -0.72 -7.89
CA LEU A 527 -7.82 0.21 -8.85
C LEU A 527 -6.94 0.47 -10.07
N VAL A 528 -5.62 0.29 -9.95
CA VAL A 528 -4.65 0.70 -10.97
C VAL A 528 -4.02 -0.55 -11.59
N PRO A 529 -4.61 -1.10 -12.68
CA PRO A 529 -4.05 -2.27 -13.36
C PRO A 529 -2.75 -1.95 -14.10
N TYR A 530 -2.65 -0.74 -14.64
CA TYR A 530 -1.49 -0.23 -15.38
C TYR A 530 -1.01 1.08 -14.75
N PRO A 531 0.30 1.26 -14.52
CA PRO A 531 0.82 2.44 -13.84
C PRO A 531 0.41 3.78 -14.45
N ARG A 532 0.26 3.90 -15.78
CA ARG A 532 -0.18 5.13 -16.46
C ARG A 532 -1.69 5.39 -16.33
N ILE A 533 -2.49 4.35 -16.10
CA ILE A 533 -3.95 4.40 -16.06
C ILE A 533 -4.41 4.44 -14.59
N HIS A 534 -4.00 5.50 -13.89
CA HIS A 534 -4.21 5.65 -12.45
C HIS A 534 -5.23 6.74 -12.09
N PHE A 535 -6.14 7.07 -13.01
CA PHE A 535 -7.18 8.08 -12.82
C PHE A 535 -8.56 7.46 -12.59
N PRO A 536 -8.89 6.99 -11.37
CA PRO A 536 -10.21 6.48 -11.09
C PRO A 536 -11.26 7.59 -11.02
N LEU A 537 -12.45 7.28 -11.52
CA LEU A 537 -13.64 8.09 -11.37
C LEU A 537 -14.23 7.91 -9.96
N VAL A 538 -14.61 9.01 -9.32
CA VAL A 538 -15.28 8.99 -8.02
C VAL A 538 -16.76 9.35 -8.18
N THR A 539 -17.63 8.60 -7.52
CA THR A 539 -19.08 8.83 -7.46
C THR A 539 -19.54 8.75 -6.03
N TYR A 540 -20.42 9.66 -5.62
CA TYR A 540 -20.93 9.69 -4.24
C TYR A 540 -22.46 9.71 -4.22
N ALA A 541 -23.04 8.86 -3.39
CA ALA A 541 -24.46 8.82 -3.14
C ALA A 541 -24.75 8.50 -1.66
N PRO A 542 -25.78 9.10 -1.05
CA PRO A 542 -26.70 10.06 -1.65
C PRO A 542 -26.26 11.50 -1.41
N THR A 543 -26.54 12.39 -2.37
CA THR A 543 -26.44 13.84 -2.19
C THR A 543 -27.84 14.38 -2.06
N VAL A 544 -28.30 14.65 -0.83
CA VAL A 544 -29.68 15.07 -0.57
C VAL A 544 -29.66 16.35 0.25
N SER A 545 -30.51 17.32 -0.14
CA SER A 545 -30.75 18.53 0.64
C SER A 545 -31.34 18.21 2.02
N ALA A 546 -30.99 19.01 3.02
CA ALA A 546 -31.54 18.93 4.38
C ALA A 546 -33.08 18.95 4.41
N GLU A 547 -33.74 19.63 3.47
CA GLU A 547 -35.20 19.71 3.39
C GLU A 547 -35.84 18.42 2.85
N LYS A 548 -35.18 17.76 1.88
CA LYS A 548 -35.69 16.56 1.20
C LYS A 548 -35.47 15.26 1.98
N ALA A 549 -34.55 15.25 2.93
CA ALA A 549 -34.13 14.04 3.63
C ALA A 549 -35.20 13.37 4.52
N TYR A 550 -36.25 14.09 4.92
CA TYR A 550 -37.36 13.49 5.68
C TYR A 550 -38.28 12.62 4.82
N HIS A 551 -38.25 12.79 3.50
CA HIS A 551 -39.16 12.13 2.58
C HIS A 551 -38.57 10.86 1.93
N GLU A 552 -37.25 10.74 1.86
CA GLU A 552 -36.56 9.65 1.16
C GLU A 552 -35.54 8.96 2.08
N GLN A 553 -35.88 7.76 2.55
CA GLN A 553 -34.91 6.86 3.15
C GLN A 553 -34.39 5.90 2.08
N LEU A 554 -33.20 6.17 1.56
CA LEU A 554 -32.59 5.34 0.52
C LEU A 554 -32.11 4.02 1.11
N THR A 555 -32.49 2.92 0.47
CA THR A 555 -32.05 1.57 0.78
C THR A 555 -30.67 1.29 0.17
N VAL A 556 -29.97 0.26 0.66
CA VAL A 556 -28.64 -0.13 0.12
C VAL A 556 -28.69 -0.37 -1.40
N PRO A 557 -29.66 -1.11 -1.97
CA PRO A 557 -29.74 -1.29 -3.41
C PRO A 557 -29.97 0.00 -4.20
N GLU A 558 -30.77 0.93 -3.68
CA GLU A 558 -31.00 2.23 -4.32
C GLU A 558 -29.72 3.08 -4.33
N LEU A 559 -28.97 3.09 -3.22
CA LEU A 559 -27.66 3.76 -3.15
C LEU A 559 -26.66 3.16 -4.15
N THR A 560 -26.56 1.82 -4.21
CA THR A 560 -25.68 1.15 -5.18
C THR A 560 -26.07 1.51 -6.61
N ASN A 561 -27.36 1.54 -6.93
CA ASN A 561 -27.84 1.93 -8.25
C ASN A 561 -27.52 3.39 -8.58
N ALA A 562 -27.70 4.31 -7.62
CA ALA A 562 -27.41 5.74 -7.79
C ALA A 562 -25.93 6.01 -8.09
N CYS A 563 -25.00 5.19 -7.59
CA CYS A 563 -23.57 5.31 -7.92
C CYS A 563 -23.24 4.97 -9.38
N PHE A 564 -24.08 4.20 -10.07
CA PHE A 564 -23.90 3.92 -11.51
C PHE A 564 -24.65 4.90 -12.41
N GLU A 565 -25.30 5.91 -11.83
CA GLU A 565 -25.92 6.99 -12.60
C GLU A 565 -24.90 8.08 -12.93
N PRO A 566 -24.77 8.47 -14.21
CA PRO A 566 -23.86 9.55 -14.62
C PRO A 566 -24.12 10.89 -13.92
N ALA A 567 -25.35 11.10 -13.44
CA ALA A 567 -25.76 12.33 -12.77
C ALA A 567 -25.04 12.59 -11.43
N ASN A 568 -24.52 11.54 -10.77
CA ASN A 568 -23.90 11.62 -9.45
C ASN A 568 -22.36 11.53 -9.49
N GLN A 569 -21.78 11.41 -10.69
CA GLN A 569 -20.34 11.30 -10.89
C GLN A 569 -19.64 12.64 -10.65
N MET A 570 -18.44 12.59 -10.08
CA MET A 570 -17.63 13.78 -9.81
C MET A 570 -16.83 14.25 -11.04
N VAL A 571 -16.81 13.47 -12.12
CA VAL A 571 -16.25 13.89 -13.41
C VAL A 571 -17.30 13.69 -14.49
N LYS A 572 -17.42 14.67 -15.39
CA LYS A 572 -18.37 14.60 -16.49
C LYS A 572 -17.86 13.67 -17.59
N CYS A 573 -18.26 12.42 -17.57
CA CYS A 573 -18.08 11.47 -18.65
C CYS A 573 -19.31 10.54 -18.72
N ASP A 574 -19.48 9.81 -19.81
CA ASP A 574 -20.49 8.75 -19.88
C ASP A 574 -19.83 7.36 -19.77
N PRO A 575 -19.88 6.69 -18.60
CA PRO A 575 -19.29 5.37 -18.45
C PRO A 575 -19.92 4.27 -19.29
N ARG A 576 -21.05 4.54 -19.96
CA ARG A 576 -21.67 3.60 -20.89
C ARG A 576 -20.90 3.47 -22.20
N HIS A 577 -20.09 4.47 -22.55
CA HIS A 577 -19.20 4.43 -23.71
C HIS A 577 -17.84 3.80 -23.39
N GLY A 578 -17.56 3.52 -22.12
CA GLY A 578 -16.33 2.89 -21.67
C GLY A 578 -16.53 1.51 -21.08
N LYS A 579 -15.42 0.91 -20.66
CA LYS A 579 -15.39 -0.34 -19.90
C LYS A 579 -14.82 -0.08 -18.52
N TYR A 580 -15.31 -0.82 -17.54
CA TYR A 580 -14.79 -0.79 -16.17
C TYR A 580 -13.63 -1.78 -16.04
N MET A 581 -12.50 -1.30 -15.53
CA MET A 581 -11.35 -2.13 -15.18
C MET A 581 -11.46 -2.62 -13.74
N ALA A 582 -11.83 -1.72 -12.83
CA ALA A 582 -11.97 -1.99 -11.40
C ALA A 582 -13.04 -1.09 -10.79
N CYS A 583 -13.72 -1.58 -9.76
CA CYS A 583 -14.76 -0.88 -9.01
C CYS A 583 -14.62 -1.18 -7.52
N CYS A 584 -14.50 -0.17 -6.69
CA CYS A 584 -14.48 -0.25 -5.24
C CYS A 584 -15.69 0.50 -4.67
N LEU A 585 -16.44 -0.15 -3.79
CA LEU A 585 -17.65 0.37 -3.16
C LEU A 585 -17.39 0.54 -1.66
N LEU A 586 -17.23 1.79 -1.21
CA LEU A 586 -16.99 2.15 0.18
C LEU A 586 -18.30 2.58 0.84
N TYR A 587 -18.92 1.66 1.57
CA TYR A 587 -20.15 1.91 2.33
C TYR A 587 -19.83 2.50 3.70
N ARG A 588 -20.62 3.49 4.11
CA ARG A 588 -20.60 4.09 5.45
C ARG A 588 -21.98 4.03 6.10
N GLY A 589 -22.04 3.73 7.39
CA GLY A 589 -23.25 3.75 8.22
C GLY A 589 -23.93 2.39 8.38
N ASP A 590 -25.26 2.41 8.56
CA ASP A 590 -26.06 1.19 8.80
C ASP A 590 -26.27 0.39 7.50
N VAL A 591 -25.33 -0.52 7.24
CA VAL A 591 -25.28 -1.34 6.02
C VAL A 591 -24.95 -2.80 6.37
N ALA A 592 -25.85 -3.71 5.98
CA ALA A 592 -25.65 -5.14 6.15
C ALA A 592 -24.86 -5.75 4.97
N PRO A 593 -23.80 -6.56 5.20
CA PRO A 593 -23.03 -7.20 4.12
C PRO A 593 -23.87 -8.06 3.15
N LYS A 594 -24.95 -8.67 3.65
CA LYS A 594 -25.89 -9.46 2.84
C LYS A 594 -26.58 -8.62 1.76
N GLU A 595 -27.00 -7.40 2.11
CA GLU A 595 -27.68 -6.49 1.18
C GLU A 595 -26.73 -5.94 0.13
N ILE A 596 -25.46 -5.69 0.50
CA ILE A 596 -24.41 -5.28 -0.45
C ILE A 596 -24.21 -6.37 -1.51
N ASN A 597 -24.03 -7.62 -1.09
CA ASN A 597 -23.82 -8.73 -2.03
C ASN A 597 -25.01 -8.93 -2.98
N ALA A 598 -26.24 -8.79 -2.47
CA ALA A 598 -27.45 -8.83 -3.31
C ALA A 598 -27.50 -7.66 -4.31
N SER A 599 -27.12 -6.47 -3.87
CA SER A 599 -27.08 -5.26 -4.72
C SER A 599 -26.03 -5.39 -5.82
N ILE A 600 -24.82 -5.86 -5.49
CA ILE A 600 -23.75 -6.12 -6.46
C ILE A 600 -24.17 -7.20 -7.47
N ALA A 601 -24.82 -8.27 -7.03
CA ALA A 601 -25.34 -9.30 -7.94
C ALA A 601 -26.37 -8.72 -8.93
N SER A 602 -27.23 -7.80 -8.46
CA SER A 602 -28.18 -7.09 -9.33
C SER A 602 -27.51 -6.09 -10.27
N ILE A 603 -26.40 -5.49 -9.88
CA ILE A 603 -25.62 -4.58 -10.74
C ILE A 603 -24.91 -5.38 -11.84
N LYS A 604 -24.29 -6.51 -11.48
CA LYS A 604 -23.59 -7.40 -12.43
C LYS A 604 -24.51 -7.99 -13.51
N SER A 605 -25.81 -8.12 -13.24
CA SER A 605 -26.76 -8.61 -14.24
C SER A 605 -27.19 -7.54 -15.26
N LYS A 606 -26.89 -6.26 -15.02
CA LYS A 606 -27.23 -5.16 -15.93
C LYS A 606 -26.26 -5.11 -17.11
N ARG A 607 -26.80 -5.22 -18.33
CA ARG A 607 -26.03 -5.13 -19.59
C ARG A 607 -25.37 -3.77 -19.84
N THR A 608 -25.79 -2.73 -19.13
CA THR A 608 -25.24 -1.37 -19.26
C THR A 608 -23.87 -1.20 -18.62
N ILE A 609 -23.45 -2.16 -17.78
CA ILE A 609 -22.18 -2.10 -17.05
C ILE A 609 -21.30 -3.19 -17.63
N GLN A 610 -20.32 -2.78 -18.42
CA GLN A 610 -19.38 -3.67 -19.09
C GLN A 610 -18.03 -3.59 -18.39
N PHE A 611 -17.51 -4.74 -17.98
CA PHE A 611 -16.15 -4.86 -17.50
C PHE A 611 -15.25 -5.28 -18.66
N VAL A 612 -13.95 -4.97 -18.53
CA VAL A 612 -12.92 -5.56 -19.39
C VAL A 612 -12.90 -7.09 -19.24
N ASP A 613 -12.60 -7.77 -20.33
CA ASP A 613 -12.60 -9.24 -20.44
C ASP A 613 -11.63 -9.94 -19.47
N TRP A 614 -10.46 -9.36 -19.26
CA TRP A 614 -9.42 -9.87 -18.36
C TRP A 614 -9.72 -9.62 -16.87
N CYS A 615 -10.77 -8.86 -16.53
CA CYS A 615 -11.19 -8.59 -15.14
C CYS A 615 -12.68 -8.92 -14.90
N PRO A 616 -13.07 -10.21 -14.84
CA PRO A 616 -14.47 -10.60 -14.67
C PRO A 616 -15.03 -10.40 -13.24
N THR A 617 -14.18 -10.11 -12.24
CA THR A 617 -14.59 -9.98 -10.82
C THR A 617 -14.15 -8.67 -10.16
N GLY A 618 -14.33 -7.55 -10.87
CA GLY A 618 -13.79 -6.24 -10.49
C GLY A 618 -14.47 -5.47 -9.34
N PHE A 619 -15.25 -6.10 -8.45
CA PHE A 619 -15.88 -5.40 -7.32
C PHE A 619 -15.16 -5.65 -5.99
N LYS A 620 -14.67 -4.56 -5.38
CA LYS A 620 -14.19 -4.52 -3.99
C LYS A 620 -15.20 -3.78 -3.13
N VAL A 621 -15.31 -4.19 -1.87
CA VAL A 621 -16.25 -3.61 -0.92
C VAL A 621 -15.46 -3.18 0.31
N GLY A 622 -15.71 -1.98 0.81
CA GLY A 622 -15.29 -1.53 2.14
C GLY A 622 -16.53 -1.18 2.95
N ILE A 623 -16.52 -1.49 4.26
CA ILE A 623 -17.67 -1.22 5.14
C ILE A 623 -17.18 -0.57 6.42
N ASN A 624 -17.68 0.64 6.66
CA ASN A 624 -17.50 1.36 7.91
C ASN A 624 -18.89 1.59 8.54
N TYR A 625 -19.06 1.20 9.80
CA TYR A 625 -20.35 1.29 10.49
C TYR A 625 -20.68 2.69 11.01
N GLN A 626 -19.73 3.61 11.01
CA GLN A 626 -20.01 4.98 11.42
C GLN A 626 -20.82 5.73 10.36
N PRO A 627 -21.93 6.37 10.74
CA PRO A 627 -22.72 7.16 9.81
C PRO A 627 -21.91 8.39 9.32
N PRO A 628 -22.15 8.84 8.08
CA PRO A 628 -21.55 10.08 7.59
C PRO A 628 -21.93 11.28 8.47
N THR A 629 -20.94 12.07 8.86
CA THR A 629 -21.18 13.32 9.60
C THR A 629 -21.35 14.47 8.61
N VAL A 630 -22.24 15.41 8.92
CA VAL A 630 -22.42 16.62 8.13
C VAL A 630 -22.00 17.85 8.93
N VAL A 631 -21.43 18.83 8.24
CA VAL A 631 -21.04 20.11 8.83
C VAL A 631 -22.30 20.87 9.29
N PRO A 632 -22.35 21.38 10.53
CA PRO A 632 -23.44 22.26 10.96
C PRO A 632 -23.57 23.49 10.06
N GLY A 633 -24.78 23.77 9.55
CA GLY A 633 -24.98 24.83 8.55
C GLY A 633 -24.47 24.46 7.15
N GLY A 634 -24.21 23.18 6.91
CA GLY A 634 -24.00 22.59 5.59
C GLY A 634 -25.31 22.33 4.85
N ASP A 635 -25.18 22.16 3.53
CA ASP A 635 -26.31 21.97 2.61
C ASP A 635 -26.78 20.51 2.56
N LEU A 636 -25.93 19.58 3.00
CA LEU A 636 -26.20 18.14 3.01
C LEU A 636 -26.99 17.71 4.24
N ALA A 637 -27.95 16.83 4.00
CA ALA A 637 -28.72 16.22 5.07
C ALA A 637 -27.96 15.16 5.85
N LYS A 638 -28.36 14.96 7.11
CA LYS A 638 -27.94 13.80 7.90
C LYS A 638 -28.56 12.53 7.34
N VAL A 639 -27.71 11.63 6.86
CA VAL A 639 -28.12 10.33 6.32
C VAL A 639 -27.59 9.20 7.19
N GLN A 640 -28.35 8.11 7.29
CA GLN A 640 -27.95 6.93 8.07
C GLN A 640 -26.89 6.08 7.35
N ARG A 641 -26.82 6.22 6.02
CA ARG A 641 -25.90 5.48 5.16
C ARG A 641 -25.51 6.27 3.93
N ALA A 642 -24.29 6.07 3.46
CA ALA A 642 -23.78 6.59 2.20
C ALA A 642 -22.86 5.57 1.55
N LEU A 643 -22.58 5.80 0.27
CA LEU A 643 -21.73 5.01 -0.57
C LEU A 643 -20.85 5.94 -1.40
N CYS A 644 -19.53 5.73 -1.30
CA CYS A 644 -18.56 6.30 -2.22
C CYS A 644 -18.08 5.17 -3.14
N MET A 645 -18.33 5.30 -4.43
CA MET A 645 -17.82 4.39 -5.44
C MET A 645 -16.56 5.00 -6.07
N ILE A 646 -15.53 4.18 -6.20
CA ILE A 646 -14.32 4.49 -6.95
C ILE A 646 -14.24 3.49 -8.08
N SER A 647 -14.27 3.96 -9.31
CA SER A 647 -14.26 3.09 -10.47
C SER A 647 -13.23 3.53 -11.49
N ASN A 648 -12.28 2.66 -11.82
CA ASN A 648 -11.38 2.91 -12.94
C ASN A 648 -12.09 2.48 -14.23
N THR A 649 -12.40 3.46 -15.08
CA THR A 649 -13.14 3.27 -16.33
C THR A 649 -12.44 3.98 -17.47
N THR A 650 -12.46 3.39 -18.66
CA THR A 650 -11.88 4.01 -19.85
C THR A 650 -12.64 5.25 -20.32
N ALA A 651 -13.87 5.47 -19.83
CA ALA A 651 -14.66 6.66 -20.18
C ALA A 651 -14.03 7.98 -19.70
N ILE A 652 -13.10 7.95 -18.75
CA ILE A 652 -12.38 9.16 -18.32
C ILE A 652 -11.52 9.76 -19.44
N ALA A 653 -11.18 8.97 -20.48
CA ALA A 653 -10.51 9.46 -21.69
C ALA A 653 -11.28 10.62 -22.37
N GLU A 654 -12.62 10.64 -22.27
CA GLU A 654 -13.43 11.76 -22.79
C GLU A 654 -13.08 13.09 -22.10
N ALA A 655 -12.68 13.07 -20.83
CA ALA A 655 -12.26 14.27 -20.11
C ALA A 655 -10.89 14.76 -20.58
N TRP A 656 -9.96 13.86 -20.87
CA TRP A 656 -8.66 14.18 -21.44
C TRP A 656 -8.79 14.74 -22.86
N ALA A 657 -9.59 14.11 -23.73
CA ALA A 657 -9.85 14.58 -25.09
C ALA A 657 -10.42 16.01 -25.16
N ARG A 658 -11.28 16.39 -24.20
CA ARG A 658 -11.80 17.76 -24.11
C ARG A 658 -10.72 18.78 -23.71
N LEU A 659 -9.77 18.36 -22.88
CA LEU A 659 -8.66 19.20 -22.45
C LEU A 659 -7.67 19.40 -23.61
N ASP A 660 -7.29 18.31 -24.26
CA ASP A 660 -6.39 18.25 -25.40
C ASP A 660 -6.92 19.08 -26.57
N HIS A 661 -8.21 18.97 -26.88
CA HIS A 661 -8.82 19.79 -27.92
C HIS A 661 -8.67 21.29 -27.66
N LYS A 662 -8.86 21.75 -26.40
CA LYS A 662 -8.70 23.16 -26.04
C LYS A 662 -7.24 23.58 -26.10
N PHE A 663 -6.33 22.72 -25.66
CA PHE A 663 -4.90 22.96 -25.77
C PHE A 663 -4.50 23.16 -27.23
N ASP A 664 -4.92 22.27 -28.11
CA ASP A 664 -4.60 22.29 -29.54
C ASP A 664 -5.07 23.58 -30.21
N LEU A 665 -6.29 24.04 -29.89
CA LEU A 665 -6.83 25.30 -30.40
C LEU A 665 -5.98 26.52 -30.01
N MET A 666 -5.50 26.56 -28.77
CA MET A 666 -4.65 27.67 -28.30
C MET A 666 -3.22 27.57 -28.83
N TYR A 667 -2.64 26.36 -28.79
CA TYR A 667 -1.24 26.11 -29.14
C TYR A 667 -0.98 26.22 -30.64
N ALA A 668 -1.97 25.91 -31.49
CA ALA A 668 -1.91 26.14 -32.92
C ALA A 668 -1.71 27.62 -33.30
N LYS A 669 -2.09 28.55 -32.41
CA LYS A 669 -1.86 30.00 -32.57
C LYS A 669 -0.71 30.53 -31.71
N ARG A 670 -0.05 29.67 -30.93
CA ARG A 670 0.95 30.06 -29.92
C ARG A 670 0.43 31.14 -28.97
N SER A 671 -0.88 31.14 -28.71
CA SER A 671 -1.52 32.09 -27.80
C SER A 671 -0.97 31.88 -26.39
N PHE A 672 -0.59 32.94 -25.69
CA PHE A 672 -0.08 32.91 -24.31
C PHE A 672 1.25 32.16 -24.04
N VAL A 673 1.83 31.46 -25.02
CA VAL A 673 3.08 30.68 -24.86
C VAL A 673 4.26 31.53 -24.36
N HIS A 674 4.35 32.79 -24.79
CA HIS A 674 5.43 33.71 -24.38
C HIS A 674 5.51 33.95 -22.86
N TRP A 675 4.39 33.83 -22.13
CA TRP A 675 4.39 33.95 -20.66
C TRP A 675 5.11 32.78 -19.98
N TYR A 676 5.03 31.59 -20.57
CA TYR A 676 5.68 30.39 -20.04
C TYR A 676 7.17 30.40 -20.37
N VAL A 677 7.51 30.69 -21.64
CA VAL A 677 8.90 30.78 -22.09
C VAL A 677 9.66 31.91 -21.40
N GLY A 678 8.99 33.03 -21.11
CA GLY A 678 9.58 34.14 -20.35
C GLY A 678 9.95 33.80 -18.91
N GLU A 679 9.40 32.72 -18.35
CA GLU A 679 9.60 32.25 -16.98
C GLU A 679 10.52 31.01 -16.94
N GLY A 680 11.32 30.79 -17.98
CA GLY A 680 12.40 29.80 -17.98
C GLY A 680 12.01 28.39 -18.45
N MET A 681 10.77 28.21 -18.93
CA MET A 681 10.31 26.97 -19.55
C MET A 681 10.70 26.91 -21.03
N GLU A 682 11.11 25.74 -21.53
CA GLU A 682 11.40 25.59 -22.97
C GLU A 682 10.10 25.40 -23.77
N GLU A 683 10.01 26.00 -24.97
CA GLU A 683 8.81 25.86 -25.81
C GLU A 683 8.54 24.40 -26.21
N GLY A 684 9.60 23.58 -26.32
CA GLY A 684 9.51 22.16 -26.69
C GLY A 684 8.69 21.31 -25.71
N GLU A 685 8.67 21.69 -24.43
CA GLU A 685 7.98 20.95 -23.37
C GLU A 685 6.45 20.94 -23.56
N PHE A 686 5.88 21.96 -24.21
CA PHE A 686 4.48 21.95 -24.61
C PHE A 686 4.16 20.83 -25.61
N ALA A 687 5.07 20.57 -26.56
CA ALA A 687 4.86 19.51 -27.53
C ALA A 687 5.03 18.13 -26.89
N GLU A 688 6.04 17.98 -26.03
CA GLU A 688 6.29 16.74 -25.28
C GLU A 688 5.10 16.37 -24.38
N ALA A 689 4.62 17.32 -23.58
CA ALA A 689 3.47 17.09 -22.70
C ALA A 689 2.20 16.72 -23.49
N ARG A 690 2.00 17.34 -24.65
CA ARG A 690 0.86 17.04 -25.53
C ARG A 690 0.97 15.65 -26.19
N GLU A 691 2.17 15.25 -26.59
CA GLU A 691 2.44 13.92 -27.14
C GLU A 691 2.26 12.82 -26.10
N ASP A 692 2.66 13.07 -24.85
CA ASP A 692 2.47 12.13 -23.74
C ASP A 692 0.99 11.95 -23.38
N LEU A 693 0.19 13.03 -23.39
CA LEU A 693 -1.26 12.92 -23.22
C LEU A 693 -1.94 12.22 -24.41
N ALA A 694 -1.47 12.43 -25.65
CA ALA A 694 -1.95 11.66 -26.80
C ALA A 694 -1.67 10.16 -26.63
N ALA A 695 -0.50 9.81 -26.09
CA ALA A 695 -0.16 8.43 -25.77
C ALA A 695 -1.08 7.87 -24.67
N LEU A 696 -1.40 8.67 -23.64
CA LEU A 696 -2.36 8.28 -22.60
C LEU A 696 -3.77 8.02 -23.16
N GLU A 697 -4.25 8.87 -24.07
CA GLU A 697 -5.54 8.63 -24.75
C GLU A 697 -5.53 7.29 -25.51
N LYS A 698 -4.43 7.02 -26.22
CA LYS A 698 -4.24 5.75 -26.92
C LYS A 698 -4.18 4.55 -25.96
N ASP A 699 -3.52 4.70 -24.80
CA ASP A 699 -3.49 3.65 -23.76
C ASP A 699 -4.92 3.30 -23.31
N TYR A 700 -5.80 4.29 -23.14
CA TYR A 700 -7.20 4.07 -22.81
C TYR A 700 -8.00 3.40 -23.94
N GLU A 701 -7.73 3.77 -25.20
CA GLU A 701 -8.35 3.12 -26.36
C GLU A 701 -7.93 1.65 -26.47
N GLU A 702 -6.65 1.35 -26.31
CA GLU A 702 -6.09 0.00 -26.33
C GLU A 702 -6.70 -0.90 -25.25
N VAL A 703 -6.87 -0.38 -24.04
CA VAL A 703 -7.54 -1.11 -22.94
C VAL A 703 -9.05 -1.28 -23.18
N GLY A 704 -9.66 -0.40 -23.98
CA GLY A 704 -11.06 -0.49 -24.37
C GLY A 704 -11.35 -1.59 -25.40
N HIS A 705 -10.36 -1.99 -26.19
CA HIS A 705 -10.49 -3.08 -27.16
C HIS A 705 -10.64 -4.43 -26.46
N ASP A 706 -11.58 -5.26 -26.93
CA ASP A 706 -11.67 -6.66 -26.48
C ASP A 706 -10.46 -7.44 -27.01
N SER A 707 -9.97 -8.41 -26.23
CA SER A 707 -9.02 -9.39 -26.74
C SER A 707 -9.63 -10.00 -28.00
N ILE A 708 -8.91 -9.96 -29.12
CA ILE A 708 -9.31 -10.69 -30.33
C ILE A 708 -9.40 -12.15 -29.91
N GLU A 709 -10.63 -12.70 -29.81
CA GLU A 709 -10.85 -14.13 -29.73
C GLU A 709 -10.05 -14.74 -30.88
N GLY A 710 -9.08 -15.60 -30.54
CA GLY A 710 -8.17 -16.18 -31.50
C GLY A 710 -8.91 -16.61 -32.75
N GLU A 711 -8.47 -16.11 -33.91
CA GLU A 711 -8.85 -16.64 -35.20
C GLU A 711 -8.82 -18.17 -35.10
N GLY A 712 -9.96 -18.79 -35.39
CA GLY A 712 -10.19 -20.20 -35.16
C GLY A 712 -9.04 -21.05 -35.65
N GLU A 713 -8.55 -21.93 -34.78
CA GLU A 713 -8.00 -23.20 -35.24
C GLU A 713 -9.12 -23.86 -36.06
N GLU A 714 -9.08 -23.65 -37.38
CA GLU A 714 -9.75 -24.51 -38.33
C GLU A 714 -9.32 -25.94 -37.99
N GLU A 715 -10.28 -26.73 -37.51
CA GLU A 715 -10.21 -28.18 -37.50
C GLU A 715 -9.99 -28.64 -38.97
N GLU A 716 -8.73 -28.65 -39.43
CA GLU A 716 -8.35 -29.42 -40.59
C GLU A 716 -8.34 -30.90 -40.17
N GLU A 717 -9.51 -31.55 -40.34
CA GLU A 717 -9.60 -32.98 -40.60
C GLU A 717 -8.64 -33.33 -41.75
N TYR A 718 -7.55 -34.05 -41.47
CA TYR A 718 -7.03 -35.15 -42.29
C TYR A 718 -6.14 -36.12 -41.51
#